data_AF-A0A0F9SP97-F1
#
_entry.id   AF-A0A0F9SP97-F1
#
_cell.length_a   1.000
_cell.length_b   1.000
_cell.length_c   1.000
_cell.angle_alpha   90.00
_cell.angle_beta   90.00
_cell.angle_gamma   90.00
#
_symmetry.space_group_name_H-M   'P 1'
#
loop_
_entity.id
_entity.type
_entity.pdbx_description
1 polymer ?
#
loop_
_entity_poly.entity_id
_entity_poly.type
_entity_poly.pdbx_seq_one_letter_code
_entity_poly.pdbx_strand_id
1 'polypeptide(L)'
;MVQLLQIGVCLIFTFWATACSTNKHIDKTSNTESGIRIAFMSDVHLLDVYGTLHDVGYSGVKNPKTNTNALIRTMNAQLHSTRLFNENYFAFRAALDDAVQRGITLIALPGDFSDDGQPLNVEGLNRILQEYSEEHDISFFLTTGNHDPIRPFDMEAGKSDFLGSAGKAQPIMSEAGMYFSNLRTEHPTIISKDIKALGYEGIVNRLSEHGFFPKANYKYWATPFSNYTYETYSLERAKDASLFEKRKNFKANGESALPDVSYVVEPVNGIWVLALDANVYILADEPNQYAGAGIGYNEVLHHKQYLINWVTEIASEAKRLGKTLIAFSHYPMVDFNDGASDEISDLLGEDASQAYRIPVEKVAEVFADAGIQVHIGGHMHLNDTGIYTSVSGNTLVNIQVPSLAAYKPAYKIASIKADDMIEVKTVVLDSVLDFDMFFELYEEEYRFLKGVNSEAVWNESILKSVSYKEYTNWHLKELVRLRFLYDDWPKAIADFFRSLNGEQFLILSLTDPIFTKDELMKVLQGTTDSTLWRDARKKAESLCSQKGLDIENFKQWGGFDLIYDFYRLRSADKLALQDIGEDRVRQYEMLFESLENTTQNQNFPELWQFARIFKKQLSGEPANEFTIDLKEGKVTPK
;
A
#
# COMPACT_ATOMS: atom_id res chain seq x y z
N MET A 1 97.87 -11.06 31.35
CA MET A 1 97.44 -11.19 29.94
C MET A 1 96.06 -10.55 29.77
N VAL A 2 96.05 -9.36 29.15
CA VAL A 2 95.01 -8.79 28.24
C VAL A 2 93.62 -8.55 28.84
N GLN A 3 93.10 -7.34 29.18
CA GLN A 3 93.05 -5.98 28.60
C GLN A 3 92.26 -5.84 27.27
N LEU A 4 91.21 -4.99 27.25
CA LEU A 4 90.53 -4.26 26.14
C LEU A 4 89.02 -4.11 26.50
N LEU A 5 88.36 -2.98 26.72
CA LEU A 5 88.44 -1.55 26.33
C LEU A 5 87.90 -1.22 24.92
N GLN A 6 86.85 -0.36 24.91
CA GLN A 6 86.31 0.50 23.83
C GLN A 6 85.55 -0.20 22.68
N ILE A 7 84.50 0.34 22.05
CA ILE A 7 84.31 1.66 21.40
C ILE A 7 82.79 1.95 21.26
N GLY A 8 82.36 3.21 21.36
CA GLY A 8 81.06 3.69 20.86
C GLY A 8 81.21 4.46 19.55
N VAL A 9 80.16 4.51 18.71
CA VAL A 9 80.01 5.49 17.61
C VAL A 9 78.52 5.81 17.40
N CYS A 10 78.18 7.09 17.53
CA CYS A 10 76.95 7.72 17.04
C CYS A 10 76.98 7.81 15.51
N LEU A 11 75.84 7.59 14.84
CA LEU A 11 75.59 8.07 13.49
C LEU A 11 74.17 8.64 13.39
N ILE A 12 74.15 9.92 13.03
CA ILE A 12 73.00 10.77 12.71
C ILE A 12 72.42 10.32 11.37
N PHE A 13 71.10 10.22 11.25
CA PHE A 13 70.43 10.41 9.96
C PHE A 13 69.13 11.22 10.10
N THR A 14 68.98 12.09 9.11
CA THR A 14 68.11 13.24 8.93
C THR A 14 66.63 12.93 8.67
N PHE A 15 65.79 13.87 9.11
CA PHE A 15 64.36 14.03 8.82
C PHE A 15 63.98 13.87 7.33
N TRP A 16 62.90 13.12 7.07
CA TRP A 16 61.95 13.40 6.00
C TRP A 16 60.53 13.24 6.56
N ALA A 17 59.75 14.33 6.51
CA ALA A 17 58.36 14.35 6.89
C ALA A 17 57.51 13.89 5.69
N THR A 18 56.66 12.89 5.91
CA THR A 18 55.52 12.58 5.04
C THR A 18 54.26 12.56 5.89
N ALA A 19 53.37 13.50 5.59
CA ALA A 19 52.03 13.55 6.13
C ALA A 19 51.23 12.35 5.57
N CYS A 20 51.01 11.33 6.38
CA CYS A 20 49.97 10.33 6.10
C CYS A 20 48.65 10.86 6.65
N SER A 21 47.78 11.33 5.75
CA SER A 21 46.36 11.45 6.02
C SER A 21 45.82 10.06 6.35
N THR A 22 45.53 9.81 7.62
CA THR A 22 44.79 8.63 8.04
C THR A 22 43.37 8.77 7.52
N ASN A 23 43.07 8.18 6.36
CA ASN A 23 41.72 7.83 5.98
C ASN A 23 41.20 6.89 7.08
N LYS A 24 40.37 7.43 7.98
CA LYS A 24 39.54 6.61 8.86
C LYS A 24 38.61 5.82 7.95
N HIS A 25 38.94 4.57 7.70
CA HIS A 25 37.94 3.57 7.34
C HIS A 25 36.90 3.59 8.45
N ILE A 26 35.69 4.01 8.09
CA ILE A 26 34.51 3.90 8.93
C ILE A 26 34.22 2.41 9.02
N ASP A 27 34.50 1.85 10.18
CA ASP A 27 34.17 0.47 10.51
C ASP A 27 32.65 0.29 10.44
N LYS A 28 32.16 -0.36 9.36
CA LYS A 28 30.79 -0.88 9.20
C LYS A 28 30.60 -2.13 10.08
N THR A 29 30.95 -2.08 11.37
CA THR A 29 30.92 -3.26 12.26
C THR A 29 29.77 -3.20 13.27
N SER A 30 28.57 -3.49 12.79
CA SER A 30 27.59 -4.29 13.53
C SER A 30 26.60 -4.95 12.56
N ASN A 31 27.11 -5.71 11.58
CA ASN A 31 26.28 -6.55 10.73
C ASN A 31 26.29 -7.97 11.28
N THR A 32 25.16 -8.42 11.81
CA THR A 32 24.76 -9.81 11.66
C THR A 32 24.79 -10.17 10.17
N GLU A 33 24.96 -11.45 9.80
CA GLU A 33 24.88 -11.90 8.40
C GLU A 33 23.59 -11.42 7.68
N SER A 34 22.56 -11.00 8.43
CA SER A 34 21.30 -10.46 7.93
C SER A 34 21.30 -8.96 7.54
N GLY A 35 22.31 -8.17 7.91
CA GLY A 35 22.29 -6.70 7.72
C GLY A 35 21.29 -5.96 8.63
N ILE A 36 21.22 -4.63 8.51
CA ILE A 36 20.20 -3.80 9.18
C ILE A 36 18.86 -4.01 8.46
N ARG A 37 17.79 -4.24 9.22
CA ARG A 37 16.46 -4.51 8.67
C ARG A 37 15.45 -3.48 9.12
N ILE A 38 14.63 -3.01 8.18
CA ILE A 38 13.51 -2.12 8.44
C ILE A 38 12.25 -2.80 7.89
N ALA A 39 11.21 -2.93 8.72
CA ALA A 39 9.90 -3.36 8.27
C ALA A 39 9.05 -2.15 7.85
N PHE A 40 8.24 -2.31 6.81
CA PHE A 40 7.33 -1.31 6.29
C PHE A 40 5.91 -1.87 6.32
N MET A 41 5.04 -1.22 7.09
CA MET A 41 3.64 -1.60 7.28
C MET A 41 2.78 -0.39 6.90
N SER A 42 2.24 -0.40 5.69
CA SER A 42 1.43 0.70 5.16
C SER A 42 -0.06 0.41 5.27
N ASP A 43 -0.87 1.48 5.26
CA ASP A 43 -2.32 1.37 5.12
C ASP A 43 -2.91 0.42 6.16
N VAL A 44 -2.47 0.60 7.41
CA VAL A 44 -2.97 -0.17 8.56
C VAL A 44 -4.45 0.13 8.77
N HIS A 45 -4.87 1.38 8.55
CA HIS A 45 -6.26 1.82 8.63
C HIS A 45 -6.93 1.50 9.96
N LEU A 46 -6.16 1.55 11.06
CA LEU A 46 -6.57 1.01 12.35
C LEU A 46 -7.90 1.60 12.81
N LEU A 47 -8.86 0.73 13.08
CA LEU A 47 -10.00 1.02 13.94
C LEU A 47 -9.72 0.39 15.32
N ASP A 48 -9.80 1.16 16.39
CA ASP A 48 -9.67 0.61 17.75
C ASP A 48 -10.96 -0.15 18.12
N VAL A 49 -11.02 -1.42 17.72
CA VAL A 49 -12.21 -2.28 17.90
C VAL A 49 -12.57 -2.55 19.37
N TYR A 50 -11.67 -2.23 20.31
CA TYR A 50 -11.90 -2.29 21.75
C TYR A 50 -11.92 -0.91 22.41
N GLY A 51 -11.89 0.15 21.61
CA GLY A 51 -11.91 1.52 22.05
C GLY A 51 -13.25 1.92 22.67
N THR A 52 -13.23 3.01 23.43
CA THR A 52 -14.41 3.61 24.04
C THR A 52 -14.45 5.08 23.68
N LEU A 53 -15.62 5.56 23.23
CA LEU A 53 -15.86 6.99 23.05
C LEU A 53 -15.94 7.63 24.44
N HIS A 54 -14.91 8.36 24.84
CA HIS A 54 -14.68 8.75 26.24
C HIS A 54 -15.71 9.76 26.75
N ASP A 55 -16.18 10.66 25.88
CA ASP A 55 -17.14 11.70 26.23
C ASP A 55 -18.56 11.17 26.48
N VAL A 56 -18.91 10.02 25.90
CA VAL A 56 -20.23 9.38 26.06
C VAL A 56 -20.20 8.00 26.72
N GLY A 57 -19.02 7.42 26.95
CA GLY A 57 -18.84 6.10 27.56
C GLY A 57 -19.36 4.94 26.72
N TYR A 58 -19.43 5.09 25.39
CA TYR A 58 -19.92 4.05 24.48
C TYR A 58 -18.76 3.21 23.94
N SER A 59 -18.81 1.89 24.16
CA SER A 59 -17.76 0.94 23.75
C SER A 59 -18.21 -0.03 22.66
N GLY A 60 -19.30 0.26 21.95
CA GLY A 60 -19.82 -0.61 20.90
C GLY A 60 -20.81 -1.68 21.35
N VAL A 61 -20.96 -2.72 20.54
CA VAL A 61 -21.90 -3.83 20.74
C VAL A 61 -21.26 -4.97 21.53
N LYS A 62 -22.04 -5.70 22.31
CA LYS A 62 -21.54 -6.82 23.10
C LYS A 62 -21.27 -8.04 22.22
N ASN A 63 -20.01 -8.50 22.18
CA ASN A 63 -19.61 -9.71 21.47
C ASN A 63 -20.11 -10.97 22.24
N PRO A 64 -20.93 -11.84 21.64
CA PRO A 64 -21.45 -13.03 22.32
C PRO A 64 -20.36 -14.08 22.64
N LYS A 65 -19.28 -14.15 21.84
CA LYS A 65 -18.15 -15.08 22.01
C LYS A 65 -17.33 -14.78 23.28
N THR A 66 -17.05 -13.50 23.55
CA THR A 66 -16.15 -13.07 24.63
C THR A 66 -16.86 -12.37 25.79
N ASN A 67 -18.12 -11.97 25.61
CA ASN A 67 -18.88 -11.14 26.56
C ASN A 67 -18.26 -9.74 26.80
N THR A 68 -17.30 -9.31 25.97
CA THR A 68 -16.73 -7.95 25.94
C THR A 68 -17.42 -7.09 24.88
N ASN A 69 -17.31 -5.77 24.97
CA ASN A 69 -17.84 -4.88 23.93
C ASN A 69 -16.85 -4.77 22.76
N ALA A 70 -17.36 -4.52 21.57
CA ALA A 70 -16.63 -4.34 20.33
C ALA A 70 -17.20 -3.14 19.55
N LEU A 71 -16.36 -2.15 19.24
CA LEU A 71 -16.69 -0.99 18.43
C LEU A 71 -16.23 -1.23 16.99
N ILE A 72 -17.08 -1.90 16.21
CA ILE A 72 -16.76 -2.38 14.87
C ILE A 72 -17.70 -1.79 13.82
N ARG A 73 -17.27 -1.81 12.55
CA ARG A 73 -18.11 -1.49 11.38
C ARG A 73 -18.93 -2.70 10.96
N THR A 74 -20.05 -2.44 10.26
CA THR A 74 -20.88 -3.50 9.69
C THR A 74 -20.12 -4.28 8.62
N MET A 75 -20.43 -5.56 8.45
CA MET A 75 -19.92 -6.39 7.37
C MET A 75 -20.32 -5.83 6.00
N ASN A 76 -21.53 -5.28 5.89
CA ASN A 76 -21.94 -4.57 4.68
C ASN A 76 -20.98 -3.42 4.34
N ALA A 77 -20.54 -2.63 5.33
CA ALA A 77 -19.54 -1.58 5.09
C ALA A 77 -18.20 -2.16 4.62
N GLN A 78 -17.73 -3.24 5.25
CA GLN A 78 -16.46 -3.89 4.88
C GLN A 78 -16.48 -4.34 3.41
N LEU A 79 -17.56 -4.98 2.96
CA LEU A 79 -17.67 -5.55 1.61
C LEU A 79 -17.81 -4.51 0.47
N HIS A 80 -18.11 -3.26 0.79
CA HIS A 80 -18.16 -2.15 -0.18
C HIS A 80 -16.90 -1.26 -0.12
N SER A 81 -15.99 -1.55 0.80
CA SER A 81 -14.73 -0.83 1.00
C SER A 81 -13.57 -1.59 0.37
N THR A 82 -12.56 -0.86 -0.13
CA THR A 82 -11.30 -1.46 -0.59
C THR A 82 -10.45 -2.03 0.55
N ARG A 83 -10.85 -1.75 1.80
CA ARG A 83 -10.22 -2.23 3.04
C ARG A 83 -11.25 -2.84 3.99
N LEU A 84 -10.82 -3.87 4.71
CA LEU A 84 -11.45 -4.31 5.95
C LEU A 84 -11.27 -3.23 7.03
N PHE A 85 -12.31 -3.02 7.83
CA PHE A 85 -12.30 -2.02 8.90
C PHE A 85 -12.00 -2.61 10.28
N ASN A 86 -12.28 -3.90 10.48
CA ASN A 86 -12.30 -4.48 11.81
C ASN A 86 -11.13 -5.45 12.05
N GLU A 87 -10.91 -6.37 11.11
CA GLU A 87 -9.92 -7.43 11.27
C GLU A 87 -8.47 -6.94 11.14
N ASN A 88 -8.27 -5.76 10.55
CA ASN A 88 -6.99 -5.10 10.45
C ASN A 88 -6.38 -4.75 11.82
N TYR A 89 -7.18 -4.63 12.89
CA TYR A 89 -6.67 -4.55 14.26
C TYR A 89 -5.79 -5.76 14.62
N PHE A 90 -6.29 -6.96 14.34
CA PHE A 90 -5.56 -8.21 14.60
C PHE A 90 -4.43 -8.41 13.61
N ALA A 91 -4.65 -8.06 12.33
CA ALA A 91 -3.61 -8.18 11.30
C ALA A 91 -2.41 -7.29 11.61
N PHE A 92 -2.63 -6.08 12.13
CA PHE A 92 -1.54 -5.18 12.53
C PHE A 92 -0.71 -5.75 13.68
N ARG A 93 -1.37 -6.23 14.74
CA ARG A 93 -0.66 -6.90 15.84
C ARG A 93 0.09 -8.14 15.38
N ALA A 94 -0.51 -8.96 14.51
CA ALA A 94 0.17 -10.13 13.94
C ALA A 94 1.40 -9.75 13.10
N ALA A 95 1.36 -8.64 12.36
CA ALA A 95 2.51 -8.11 11.63
C ALA A 95 3.63 -7.67 12.58
N LEU A 96 3.28 -6.97 13.66
CA LEU A 96 4.21 -6.54 14.69
C LEU A 96 4.84 -7.74 15.41
N ASP A 97 4.03 -8.73 15.80
CA ASP A 97 4.50 -9.97 16.43
C ASP A 97 5.47 -10.74 15.52
N ASP A 98 5.17 -10.86 14.23
CA ASP A 98 6.07 -11.51 13.27
C ASP A 98 7.36 -10.69 13.07
N ALA A 99 7.30 -9.35 13.05
CA ALA A 99 8.48 -8.50 13.02
C ALA A 99 9.36 -8.67 14.28
N VAL A 100 8.75 -8.77 15.47
CA VAL A 100 9.43 -9.07 16.75
C VAL A 100 10.10 -10.45 16.69
N GLN A 101 9.39 -11.49 16.23
CA GLN A 101 9.94 -12.84 16.08
C GLN A 101 11.14 -12.87 15.12
N ARG A 102 11.13 -12.00 14.11
CA ARG A 102 12.27 -11.82 13.19
C ARG A 102 13.40 -10.99 13.79
N GLY A 103 13.22 -10.37 14.95
CA GLY A 103 14.19 -9.49 15.59
C GLY A 103 14.38 -8.17 14.85
N ILE A 104 13.31 -7.60 14.29
CA ILE A 104 13.30 -6.29 13.63
C ILE A 104 12.89 -5.24 14.67
N THR A 105 13.72 -4.22 14.85
CA THR A 105 13.49 -3.13 15.82
C THR A 105 13.25 -1.77 15.16
N LEU A 106 13.31 -1.69 13.82
CA LEU A 106 13.01 -0.47 13.06
C LEU A 106 11.78 -0.74 12.20
N ILE A 107 10.69 0.00 12.43
CA ILE A 107 9.45 -0.14 11.67
C ILE A 107 9.00 1.23 11.15
N ALA A 108 8.74 1.32 9.85
CA ALA A 108 8.18 2.50 9.21
C ALA A 108 6.72 2.27 8.80
N LEU A 109 5.90 3.30 8.93
CA LEU A 109 4.47 3.30 8.57
C LEU A 109 4.24 4.35 7.47
N PRO A 110 4.19 3.94 6.18
CA PRO A 110 3.96 4.82 5.03
C PRO A 110 2.52 5.37 4.91
N GLY A 111 2.04 6.04 5.95
CA GLY A 111 0.72 6.68 5.96
C GLY A 111 -0.46 5.73 6.08
N ASP A 112 -1.64 6.33 6.23
CA ASP A 112 -2.93 5.67 6.42
C ASP A 112 -2.88 4.66 7.58
N PHE A 113 -2.31 5.07 8.70
CA PHE A 113 -2.18 4.23 9.88
C PHE A 113 -3.46 4.18 10.72
N SER A 114 -4.38 5.13 10.53
CA SER A 114 -5.63 5.26 11.29
C SER A 114 -6.88 5.32 10.40
N ASP A 115 -8.04 4.91 10.92
CA ASP A 115 -9.32 5.17 10.26
C ASP A 115 -9.72 6.65 10.45
N ASP A 116 -9.51 7.43 9.39
CA ASP A 116 -9.88 8.86 9.22
C ASP A 116 -9.31 9.83 10.28
N GLY A 117 -8.16 9.51 10.87
CA GLY A 117 -7.50 10.37 11.86
C GLY A 117 -8.36 10.63 13.10
N GLN A 118 -9.30 9.74 13.39
CA GLN A 118 -10.22 9.93 14.51
C GLN A 118 -9.45 9.84 15.84
N PRO A 119 -9.75 10.70 16.84
CA PRO A 119 -9.10 10.64 18.15
C PRO A 119 -9.05 9.23 18.75
N LEU A 120 -10.18 8.51 18.68
CA LEU A 120 -10.30 7.11 19.08
C LEU A 120 -9.18 6.23 18.50
N ASN A 121 -8.98 6.32 17.18
CA ASN A 121 -8.09 5.44 16.44
C ASN A 121 -6.63 5.86 16.55
N VAL A 122 -6.36 7.17 16.57
CA VAL A 122 -5.00 7.69 16.76
C VAL A 122 -4.48 7.36 18.17
N GLU A 123 -5.33 7.46 19.18
CA GLU A 123 -4.98 7.08 20.56
C GLU A 123 -4.84 5.56 20.72
N GLY A 124 -5.74 4.78 20.09
CA GLY A 124 -5.64 3.33 20.01
C GLY A 124 -4.33 2.87 19.35
N LEU A 125 -3.96 3.48 18.22
CA LEU A 125 -2.71 3.23 17.53
C LEU A 125 -1.52 3.56 18.44
N ASN A 126 -1.50 4.76 19.04
CA ASN A 126 -0.40 5.16 19.91
C ASN A 126 -0.20 4.18 21.06
N ARG A 127 -1.29 3.68 21.67
CA ARG A 127 -1.22 2.66 22.73
C ARG A 127 -0.56 1.37 22.23
N ILE A 128 -0.94 0.87 21.05
CA ILE A 128 -0.32 -0.31 20.44
C ILE A 128 1.17 -0.04 20.19
N LEU A 129 1.52 1.07 19.55
CA LEU A 129 2.92 1.39 19.24
C LEU A 129 3.77 1.52 20.52
N GLN A 130 3.25 2.17 21.57
CA GLN A 130 3.94 2.28 22.85
C GLN A 130 4.19 0.93 23.51
N GLU A 131 3.19 0.05 23.53
CA GLU A 131 3.32 -1.32 24.04
C GLU A 131 4.49 -2.06 23.36
N TYR A 132 4.54 -2.07 22.03
CA TYR A 132 5.64 -2.74 21.30
C TYR A 132 7.00 -2.02 21.44
N SER A 133 7.00 -0.69 21.55
CA SER A 133 8.23 0.06 21.84
C SER A 133 8.81 -0.30 23.22
N GLU A 134 7.96 -0.39 24.24
CA GLU A 134 8.37 -0.68 25.62
C GLU A 134 8.77 -2.14 25.83
N GLU A 135 8.03 -3.08 25.24
CA GLU A 135 8.24 -4.52 25.44
C GLU A 135 9.34 -5.10 24.54
N HIS A 136 9.57 -4.50 23.37
CA HIS A 136 10.43 -5.07 22.32
C HIS A 136 11.48 -4.12 21.74
N ASP A 137 11.65 -2.92 22.31
CA ASP A 137 12.62 -1.91 21.87
C ASP A 137 12.45 -1.51 20.40
N ILE A 138 11.19 -1.48 19.92
CA ILE A 138 10.88 -1.07 18.55
C ILE A 138 10.85 0.46 18.46
N SER A 139 11.58 1.00 17.48
CA SER A 139 11.48 2.38 17.03
C SER A 139 10.57 2.48 15.81
N PHE A 140 9.52 3.30 15.92
CA PHE A 140 8.58 3.58 14.84
C PHE A 140 8.87 4.89 14.13
N PHE A 141 8.67 4.92 12.81
CA PHE A 141 8.82 6.09 11.95
C PHE A 141 7.58 6.27 11.09
N LEU A 142 6.77 7.29 11.38
CA LEU A 142 5.52 7.54 10.69
C LEU A 142 5.67 8.68 9.68
N THR A 143 4.87 8.62 8.62
CA THR A 143 4.46 9.75 7.81
C THR A 143 2.93 9.71 7.66
N THR A 144 2.31 10.79 7.20
CA THR A 144 0.85 10.86 7.05
C THR A 144 0.39 10.40 5.67
N GLY A 145 -0.73 9.70 5.62
CA GLY A 145 -1.51 9.45 4.41
C GLY A 145 -2.79 10.28 4.35
N ASN A 146 -3.65 10.03 3.36
CA ASN A 146 -4.87 10.82 3.15
C ASN A 146 -6.03 10.46 4.07
N HIS A 147 -5.94 9.36 4.81
CA HIS A 147 -6.86 8.96 5.87
C HIS A 147 -6.32 9.24 7.27
N ASP A 148 -5.09 9.74 7.40
CA ASP A 148 -4.61 10.25 8.69
C ASP A 148 -5.21 11.65 8.90
N PRO A 149 -4.59 12.78 8.50
CA PRO A 149 -5.39 13.98 8.31
C PRO A 149 -6.18 13.84 7.01
N ILE A 150 -7.50 13.64 7.08
CA ILE A 150 -8.33 13.79 5.87
C ILE A 150 -8.34 15.23 5.36
N ARG A 151 -8.03 16.20 6.24
CA ARG A 151 -7.92 17.64 6.01
C ARG A 151 -6.81 18.22 6.91
N PRO A 152 -6.25 19.40 6.57
CA PRO A 152 -5.10 19.92 7.31
C PRO A 152 -5.43 20.34 8.75
N PHE A 153 -6.70 20.64 9.03
CA PHE A 153 -7.20 21.07 10.33
C PHE A 153 -8.37 20.19 10.77
N ASP A 154 -8.64 20.18 12.08
CA ASP A 154 -9.75 19.44 12.68
C ASP A 154 -11.08 19.79 11.99
N MET A 155 -11.89 18.77 11.70
CA MET A 155 -13.23 18.94 11.17
C MET A 155 -14.23 17.99 11.81
N GLU A 156 -15.48 18.45 11.88
CA GLU A 156 -16.58 17.58 12.27
C GLU A 156 -16.78 16.48 11.23
N ALA A 157 -16.99 15.25 11.70
CA ALA A 157 -17.04 14.03 10.89
C ALA A 157 -17.91 12.96 11.56
N GLY A 158 -18.05 11.81 10.92
CA GLY A 158 -18.75 10.66 11.50
C GLY A 158 -19.02 9.56 10.49
N LYS A 159 -19.58 8.46 10.99
CA LYS A 159 -19.86 7.24 10.23
C LYS A 159 -21.22 6.68 10.63
N SER A 160 -22.03 6.31 9.65
CA SER A 160 -23.42 5.85 9.86
C SER A 160 -23.53 4.33 10.10
N ASP A 161 -22.43 3.62 10.03
CA ASP A 161 -22.33 2.19 9.75
C ASP A 161 -21.38 1.47 10.72
N PHE A 162 -21.28 1.95 11.96
CA PHE A 162 -20.86 1.08 13.06
C PHE A 162 -21.93 0.01 13.30
N LEU A 163 -21.54 -1.16 13.79
CA LEU A 163 -22.48 -2.20 14.16
C LEU A 163 -23.05 -1.92 15.56
N GLY A 164 -24.38 -1.93 15.67
CA GLY A 164 -25.11 -1.83 16.91
C GLY A 164 -25.83 -3.13 17.27
N SER A 165 -26.58 -3.08 18.37
CA SER A 165 -27.33 -4.24 18.87
C SER A 165 -28.36 -4.76 17.85
N ALA A 166 -28.61 -6.09 17.89
CA ALA A 166 -29.58 -6.78 17.04
C ALA A 166 -29.32 -6.66 15.53
N GLY A 167 -28.05 -6.53 15.13
CA GLY A 167 -27.63 -6.47 13.73
C GLY A 167 -27.94 -5.15 13.00
N LYS A 168 -28.44 -4.13 13.71
CA LYS A 168 -28.70 -2.80 13.15
C LYS A 168 -27.44 -1.94 13.13
N ALA A 169 -27.36 -1.00 12.20
CA ALA A 169 -26.30 0.01 12.23
C ALA A 169 -26.50 1.01 13.39
N GLN A 170 -25.39 1.51 13.92
CA GLN A 170 -25.28 2.53 14.96
C GLN A 170 -24.56 3.74 14.36
N PRO A 171 -25.28 4.76 13.88
CA PRO A 171 -24.65 6.00 13.45
C PRO A 171 -23.93 6.70 14.62
N ILE A 172 -22.72 7.19 14.36
CA ILE A 172 -21.91 7.97 15.31
C ILE A 172 -21.35 9.18 14.57
N MET A 173 -21.66 10.38 15.07
CA MET A 173 -21.27 11.66 14.47
C MET A 173 -20.59 12.54 15.52
N SER A 174 -19.72 13.46 15.13
CA SER A 174 -19.07 14.39 16.06
C SER A 174 -19.90 15.63 16.37
N GLU A 175 -20.93 15.90 15.57
CA GLU A 175 -21.87 16.99 15.76
C GLU A 175 -23.32 16.57 15.50
N ALA A 176 -24.23 17.13 16.29
CA ALA A 176 -25.66 16.90 16.15
C ALA A 176 -26.19 17.49 14.83
N GLY A 177 -27.10 16.77 14.17
CA GLY A 177 -27.73 17.23 12.92
C GLY A 177 -26.95 16.88 11.64
N MET A 178 -25.74 16.32 11.75
CA MET A 178 -25.00 15.80 10.58
C MET A 178 -25.67 14.59 9.92
N TYR A 179 -26.42 13.81 10.71
CA TYR A 179 -27.06 12.58 10.23
C TYR A 179 -28.35 12.30 11.00
N PHE A 180 -29.39 11.91 10.27
CA PHE A 180 -30.71 11.55 10.81
C PHE A 180 -30.98 10.07 10.58
N SER A 181 -30.92 9.27 11.65
CA SER A 181 -31.12 7.82 11.55
C SER A 181 -32.51 7.43 11.05
N ASN A 182 -32.56 6.42 10.19
CA ASN A 182 -33.78 5.68 9.92
C ASN A 182 -34.00 4.63 11.02
N LEU A 183 -34.80 4.97 12.04
CA LEU A 183 -35.02 4.13 13.21
C LEU A 183 -35.62 2.73 12.93
N ARG A 184 -36.08 2.47 11.70
CA ARG A 184 -36.47 1.12 11.27
C ARG A 184 -35.26 0.21 11.12
N THR A 185 -34.16 0.74 10.58
CA THR A 185 -32.95 -0.01 10.20
C THR A 185 -31.71 0.34 11.02
N GLU A 186 -31.75 1.44 11.75
CA GLU A 186 -30.63 2.00 12.50
C GLU A 186 -31.03 2.34 13.94
N HIS A 187 -30.05 2.47 14.81
CA HIS A 187 -30.20 3.06 16.14
C HIS A 187 -30.13 4.59 16.08
N PRO A 188 -30.61 5.30 17.13
CA PRO A 188 -30.42 6.75 17.23
C PRO A 188 -28.94 7.14 17.16
N THR A 189 -28.62 8.19 16.39
CA THR A 189 -27.24 8.71 16.25
C THR A 189 -26.64 9.03 17.61
N ILE A 190 -25.44 8.51 17.87
CA ILE A 190 -24.59 8.90 19.02
C ILE A 190 -23.76 10.11 18.60
N ILE A 191 -23.67 11.12 19.47
CA ILE A 191 -22.84 12.31 19.24
C ILE A 191 -21.60 12.23 20.13
N SER A 192 -20.41 12.19 19.52
CA SER A 192 -19.14 12.02 20.23
C SER A 192 -17.99 12.72 19.51
N LYS A 193 -17.23 13.56 20.22
CA LYS A 193 -16.07 14.25 19.64
C LYS A 193 -14.91 13.31 19.31
N ASP A 194 -14.92 12.08 19.83
CA ASP A 194 -13.89 11.07 19.53
C ASP A 194 -13.98 10.48 18.11
N ILE A 195 -15.02 10.84 17.34
CA ILE A 195 -15.19 10.45 15.92
C ILE A 195 -14.95 11.60 14.93
N LYS A 196 -14.56 12.80 15.41
CA LYS A 196 -14.17 13.90 14.53
C LYS A 196 -12.94 13.50 13.72
N ALA A 197 -12.68 14.17 12.61
CA ALA A 197 -11.41 14.01 11.92
C ALA A 197 -10.38 15.01 12.46
N LEU A 198 -9.24 14.53 12.94
CA LEU A 198 -8.15 15.39 13.37
C LEU A 198 -7.39 15.96 12.16
N GLY A 199 -6.92 17.20 12.31
CA GLY A 199 -5.89 17.76 11.46
C GLY A 199 -4.48 17.37 11.90
N TYR A 200 -3.47 17.91 11.22
CA TYR A 200 -2.07 17.57 11.49
C TYR A 200 -1.66 17.76 12.94
N GLU A 201 -2.02 18.88 13.57
CA GLU A 201 -1.61 19.20 14.94
C GLU A 201 -2.11 18.13 15.93
N GLY A 202 -3.38 17.74 15.80
CA GLY A 202 -4.02 16.75 16.66
C GLY A 202 -3.38 15.36 16.55
N ILE A 203 -2.99 14.97 15.33
CA ILE A 203 -2.38 13.67 15.02
C ILE A 203 -0.92 13.64 15.47
N VAL A 204 -0.11 14.61 15.03
CA VAL A 204 1.33 14.66 15.30
C VAL A 204 1.62 14.73 16.79
N ASN A 205 0.84 15.51 17.55
CA ASN A 205 1.03 15.61 19.00
C ASN A 205 0.66 14.31 19.74
N ARG A 206 -0.34 13.55 19.26
CA ARG A 206 -0.71 12.25 19.86
C ARG A 206 0.28 11.13 19.54
N LEU A 207 1.00 11.25 18.42
CA LEU A 207 1.99 10.28 17.96
C LEU A 207 3.42 10.84 18.07
N SER A 208 3.67 11.71 19.05
CA SER A 208 4.92 12.48 19.14
C SER A 208 6.18 11.61 19.29
N GLU A 209 6.00 10.40 19.82
CA GLU A 209 7.08 9.44 20.04
C GLU A 209 7.47 8.65 18.78
N HIS A 210 6.81 8.84 17.64
CA HIS A 210 6.96 7.93 16.49
C HIS A 210 7.51 8.64 15.24
N GLY A 211 8.72 9.20 15.36
CA GLY A 211 9.51 9.78 14.27
C GLY A 211 9.27 11.28 14.02
N PHE A 212 8.05 11.77 14.22
CA PHE A 212 7.69 13.18 13.97
C PHE A 212 8.51 14.21 14.76
N PHE A 213 9.13 13.79 15.87
CA PHE A 213 9.97 14.63 16.71
C PHE A 213 11.34 13.97 16.96
N PRO A 214 12.40 14.76 17.20
CA PRO A 214 13.73 14.24 17.45
C PRO A 214 13.84 13.59 18.83
N LYS A 215 14.52 12.44 18.89
CA LYS A 215 14.85 11.73 20.12
C LYS A 215 16.33 11.77 20.45
N ALA A 216 16.66 11.54 21.71
CA ALA A 216 18.04 11.58 22.20
C ALA A 216 18.93 10.45 21.64
N ASN A 217 18.33 9.33 21.22
CA ASN A 217 19.03 8.21 20.60
C ASN A 217 19.25 8.38 19.09
N TYR A 218 18.63 9.39 18.45
CA TYR A 218 18.88 9.68 17.04
C TYR A 218 20.23 10.35 16.87
N LYS A 219 20.97 9.93 15.82
CA LYS A 219 22.26 10.53 15.47
C LYS A 219 22.09 11.84 14.71
N TYR A 220 21.00 11.94 13.98
CA TYR A 220 20.61 13.10 13.20
C TYR A 220 19.09 13.10 13.04
N TRP A 221 18.51 14.29 13.02
CA TRP A 221 17.10 14.50 12.69
C TRP A 221 16.96 15.90 12.11
N ALA A 222 16.20 16.07 11.03
CA ALA A 222 15.95 17.37 10.43
C ALA A 222 14.63 17.40 9.64
N THR A 223 14.09 18.59 9.40
CA THR A 223 12.93 18.85 8.55
C THR A 223 13.33 19.75 7.37
N PRO A 224 12.43 19.99 6.39
CA PRO A 224 12.66 21.00 5.35
C PRO A 224 12.92 22.42 5.88
N PHE A 225 12.60 22.68 7.15
CA PHE A 225 12.70 24.00 7.79
C PHE A 225 13.84 24.09 8.82
N SER A 226 14.64 23.02 8.97
CA SER A 226 15.83 23.03 9.80
C SER A 226 16.89 23.98 9.24
N ASN A 227 17.61 24.69 10.12
CA ASN A 227 18.67 25.64 9.75
C ASN A 227 20.07 25.18 10.19
N TYR A 228 20.24 23.87 10.40
CA TYR A 228 21.49 23.24 10.80
C TYR A 228 21.85 22.11 9.84
N THR A 229 23.13 21.76 9.83
CA THR A 229 23.70 20.64 9.08
C THR A 229 23.91 19.44 9.99
N TYR A 230 24.34 18.32 9.42
CA TYR A 230 24.75 17.14 10.18
C TYR A 230 25.83 17.46 11.24
N GLU A 231 26.85 18.23 10.89
CA GLU A 231 27.95 18.60 11.79
C GLU A 231 27.55 19.58 12.90
N THR A 232 26.49 20.36 12.66
CA THR A 232 26.01 21.40 13.58
C THR A 232 24.70 21.00 14.27
N TYR A 233 24.30 19.74 14.11
CA TYR A 233 23.16 19.13 14.77
C TYR A 233 23.36 19.11 16.29
N SER A 234 22.28 19.43 17.01
CA SER A 234 22.13 19.11 18.42
C SER A 234 20.66 18.79 18.69
N LEU A 235 20.40 17.95 19.69
CA LEU A 235 19.03 17.61 20.10
C LEU A 235 18.22 18.87 20.44
N GLU A 236 18.84 19.88 21.04
CA GLU A 236 18.19 21.15 21.37
C GLU A 236 17.73 21.92 20.13
N ARG A 237 18.61 22.05 19.12
CA ARG A 237 18.26 22.69 17.84
C ARG A 237 17.19 21.91 17.09
N ALA A 238 17.28 20.58 17.12
CA ALA A 238 16.29 19.72 16.51
C ALA A 238 14.92 19.87 17.19
N LYS A 239 14.87 19.89 18.53
CA LYS A 239 13.62 20.11 19.28
C LYS A 239 12.99 21.45 18.93
N ASP A 240 13.80 22.50 18.83
CA ASP A 240 13.33 23.82 18.41
C ASP A 240 12.78 23.82 16.95
N ALA A 241 13.46 23.15 16.02
CA ALA A 241 13.00 23.00 14.63
C ALA A 241 11.78 22.08 14.47
N SER A 242 11.53 21.20 15.45
CA SER A 242 10.40 20.26 15.43
C SER A 242 9.07 20.87 15.85
N LEU A 243 9.08 22.08 16.43
CA LEU A 243 7.87 22.79 16.84
C LEU A 243 6.92 22.97 15.66
N PHE A 244 5.64 22.63 15.86
CA PHE A 244 4.62 22.63 14.81
C PHE A 244 4.51 23.98 14.07
N GLU A 245 4.62 25.09 14.81
CA GLU A 245 4.60 26.45 14.25
C GLU A 245 5.75 26.78 13.30
N LYS A 246 6.86 26.03 13.36
CA LYS A 246 8.01 26.18 12.45
C LYS A 246 7.97 25.21 11.26
N ARG A 247 7.00 24.29 11.24
CA ARG A 247 6.84 23.26 10.22
C ARG A 247 5.68 23.57 9.29
N LYS A 248 5.67 24.81 8.79
CA LYS A 248 4.59 25.33 7.94
C LYS A 248 5.18 25.93 6.67
N ASN A 249 4.60 25.58 5.54
CA ASN A 249 4.90 26.24 4.28
C ASN A 249 4.04 27.51 4.14
N PHE A 250 4.68 28.67 4.16
CA PHE A 250 4.02 29.95 3.93
C PHE A 250 3.94 30.23 2.43
N LYS A 251 2.75 30.20 1.84
CA LYS A 251 2.56 30.60 0.45
C LYS A 251 2.63 32.12 0.32
N ALA A 252 3.29 32.61 -0.73
CA ALA A 252 3.52 34.04 -0.96
C ALA A 252 2.24 34.86 -1.26
N ASN A 253 1.11 34.20 -1.50
CA ASN A 253 -0.15 34.79 -1.94
C ASN A 253 -1.16 35.07 -0.80
N GLY A 254 -0.75 34.97 0.46
CA GLY A 254 -1.61 35.28 1.62
C GLY A 254 -2.56 34.16 2.04
N GLU A 255 -2.42 32.95 1.48
CA GLU A 255 -3.08 31.74 1.99
C GLU A 255 -2.51 31.34 3.37
N SER A 256 -3.36 30.72 4.20
CA SER A 256 -2.93 30.14 5.47
C SER A 256 -1.80 29.13 5.27
N ALA A 257 -0.76 29.24 6.09
CA ALA A 257 0.38 28.34 6.02
C ALA A 257 -0.05 26.90 6.33
N LEU A 258 0.25 25.97 5.42
CA LEU A 258 -0.09 24.56 5.58
C LEU A 258 1.04 23.82 6.29
N PRO A 259 0.73 22.94 7.25
CA PRO A 259 1.73 22.09 7.87
C PRO A 259 2.43 21.18 6.85
N ASP A 260 3.70 20.88 7.10
CA ASP A 260 4.43 19.82 6.43
C ASP A 260 5.22 19.01 7.46
N VAL A 261 4.88 17.73 7.54
CA VAL A 261 5.43 16.84 8.57
C VAL A 261 6.57 15.95 8.06
N SER A 262 7.19 16.30 6.93
CA SER A 262 8.38 15.62 6.42
C SER A 262 9.57 15.75 7.38
N TYR A 263 10.40 14.71 7.45
CA TYR A 263 11.64 14.69 8.21
C TYR A 263 12.62 13.61 7.71
N VAL A 264 13.90 13.81 7.99
CA VAL A 264 14.94 12.78 7.86
C VAL A 264 15.46 12.43 9.24
N VAL A 265 15.77 11.16 9.45
CA VAL A 265 16.33 10.66 10.71
C VAL A 265 17.45 9.64 10.45
N GLU A 266 18.51 9.69 11.26
CA GLU A 266 19.51 8.63 11.36
C GLU A 266 19.31 7.85 12.67
N PRO A 267 18.47 6.79 12.66
CA PRO A 267 18.18 6.03 13.87
C PRO A 267 19.33 5.09 14.27
N VAL A 268 20.09 4.62 13.27
CA VAL A 268 21.28 3.79 13.45
C VAL A 268 22.38 4.26 12.51
N ASN A 269 23.64 3.93 12.84
CA ASN A 269 24.78 4.48 12.12
C ASN A 269 24.74 4.11 10.62
N GLY A 270 24.78 5.12 9.76
CA GLY A 270 24.91 4.92 8.31
C GLY A 270 23.59 4.77 7.56
N ILE A 271 22.44 4.72 8.24
CA ILE A 271 21.12 4.57 7.60
C ILE A 271 20.29 5.83 7.83
N TRP A 272 19.90 6.49 6.76
CA TRP A 272 18.96 7.61 6.79
C TRP A 272 17.60 7.13 6.32
N VAL A 273 16.58 7.37 7.13
CA VAL A 273 15.19 7.18 6.75
C VAL A 273 14.57 8.55 6.51
N LEU A 274 14.02 8.76 5.32
CA LEU A 274 13.43 10.03 4.89
C LEU A 274 11.92 9.86 4.75
N ALA A 275 11.18 10.39 5.72
CA ALA A 275 9.72 10.44 5.72
C ALA A 275 9.26 11.67 4.94
N LEU A 276 8.50 11.48 3.87
CA LEU A 276 7.94 12.56 3.06
C LEU A 276 6.43 12.67 3.28
N ASP A 277 5.97 13.88 3.62
CA ASP A 277 4.56 14.24 3.67
C ASP A 277 4.13 14.75 2.29
N ALA A 278 3.60 13.84 1.49
CA ALA A 278 3.11 14.11 0.15
C ALA A 278 1.62 14.47 0.10
N ASN A 279 0.96 14.68 1.25
CA ASN A 279 -0.40 15.23 1.26
C ASN A 279 -0.35 16.68 0.78
N VAL A 280 -1.23 17.02 -0.16
CA VAL A 280 -1.44 18.39 -0.63
C VAL A 280 -2.91 18.74 -0.52
N TYR A 281 -3.19 19.83 0.21
CA TYR A 281 -4.54 20.34 0.40
C TYR A 281 -4.69 21.66 -0.35
N ILE A 282 -5.61 21.67 -1.31
CA ILE A 282 -5.95 22.84 -2.12
C ILE A 282 -7.25 23.43 -1.56
N LEU A 283 -7.34 24.76 -1.48
CA LEU A 283 -8.57 25.42 -1.06
C LEU A 283 -9.71 25.06 -2.03
N ALA A 284 -10.84 24.63 -1.48
CA ALA A 284 -12.08 24.42 -2.21
C ALA A 284 -12.74 25.77 -2.55
N ASP A 285 -13.79 25.73 -3.37
CA ASP A 285 -14.56 26.93 -3.75
C ASP A 285 -15.18 27.65 -2.55
N GLU A 286 -15.44 26.92 -1.45
CA GLU A 286 -15.90 27.50 -0.20
C GLU A 286 -14.73 28.06 0.65
N PRO A 287 -14.84 29.30 1.16
CA PRO A 287 -13.77 29.89 1.97
C PRO A 287 -13.40 29.02 3.18
N ASN A 288 -12.09 28.81 3.38
CA ASN A 288 -11.51 28.03 4.48
C ASN A 288 -11.86 26.53 4.47
N GLN A 289 -12.35 25.99 3.36
CA GLN A 289 -12.45 24.56 3.16
C GLN A 289 -11.33 24.09 2.24
N TYR A 290 -10.85 22.87 2.47
CA TYR A 290 -9.83 22.23 1.65
C TYR A 290 -10.43 21.01 0.95
N ALA A 291 -9.98 20.71 -0.26
CA ALA A 291 -10.20 19.44 -0.90
C ALA A 291 -9.38 18.32 -0.20
N GLY A 292 -9.75 17.07 -0.42
CA GLY A 292 -8.97 15.93 0.10
C GLY A 292 -7.68 15.71 -0.69
N ALA A 293 -6.65 15.19 -0.03
CA ALA A 293 -5.37 14.88 -0.67
C ALA A 293 -5.44 13.51 -1.36
N GLY A 294 -5.73 13.48 -2.67
CA GLY A 294 -6.00 12.21 -3.38
C GLY A 294 -4.90 11.71 -4.31
N ILE A 295 -4.03 12.59 -4.82
CA ILE A 295 -3.14 12.28 -5.96
C ILE A 295 -1.65 12.55 -5.69
N GLY A 296 -1.31 12.84 -4.42
CA GLY A 296 0.06 12.84 -3.91
C GLY A 296 1.05 13.67 -4.72
N TYR A 297 2.05 12.98 -5.29
CA TYR A 297 3.20 13.62 -5.92
C TYR A 297 2.88 14.45 -7.16
N ASN A 298 1.78 14.17 -7.86
CA ASN A 298 1.32 15.03 -8.96
C ASN A 298 1.10 16.46 -8.45
N GLU A 299 0.54 16.63 -7.24
CA GLU A 299 0.36 17.95 -6.63
C GLU A 299 1.62 18.50 -5.95
N VAL A 300 2.49 17.63 -5.44
CA VAL A 300 3.78 18.03 -4.85
C VAL A 300 4.62 18.81 -5.86
N LEU A 301 4.64 18.39 -7.13
CA LEU A 301 5.34 19.08 -8.22
C LEU A 301 4.93 20.54 -8.36
N HIS A 302 3.66 20.85 -8.10
CA HIS A 302 3.09 22.18 -8.29
C HIS A 302 3.08 23.01 -7.01
N HIS A 303 2.89 22.38 -5.85
CA HIS A 303 2.58 23.08 -4.60
C HIS A 303 3.64 22.95 -3.50
N LYS A 304 4.56 21.98 -3.60
CA LYS A 304 5.60 21.71 -2.59
C LYS A 304 7.01 21.67 -3.20
N GLN A 305 7.35 22.58 -4.11
CA GLN A 305 8.67 22.65 -4.74
C GLN A 305 9.84 22.79 -3.75
N TYR A 306 9.62 23.42 -2.59
CA TYR A 306 10.62 23.47 -1.51
C TYR A 306 11.00 22.06 -1.01
N LEU A 307 10.05 21.11 -1.02
CA LEU A 307 10.29 19.73 -0.59
C LEU A 307 11.25 19.04 -1.56
N ILE A 308 11.09 19.27 -2.87
CA ILE A 308 11.97 18.70 -3.91
C ILE A 308 13.40 19.23 -3.75
N ASN A 309 13.55 20.53 -3.51
CA ASN A 309 14.86 21.14 -3.24
C ASN A 309 15.51 20.52 -1.99
N TRP A 310 14.75 20.41 -0.91
CA TRP A 310 15.24 19.80 0.32
C TRP A 310 15.61 18.33 0.16
N VAL A 311 14.81 17.55 -0.58
CA VAL A 311 15.14 16.16 -0.91
C VAL A 311 16.46 16.07 -1.66
N THR A 312 16.70 16.98 -2.61
CA THR A 312 17.97 17.06 -3.36
C THR A 312 19.17 17.32 -2.43
N GLU A 313 18.99 18.23 -1.47
CA GLU A 313 20.01 18.52 -0.45
C GLU A 313 20.26 17.30 0.45
N ILE A 314 19.21 16.64 0.95
CA ILE A 314 19.33 15.46 1.81
C ILE A 314 20.00 14.29 1.08
N ALA A 315 19.63 14.01 -0.18
CA ALA A 315 20.26 12.96 -0.96
C ALA A 315 21.75 13.25 -1.24
N SER A 316 22.08 14.51 -1.56
CA SER A 316 23.46 14.95 -1.73
C SER A 316 24.29 14.81 -0.45
N GLU A 317 23.71 15.17 0.70
CA GLU A 317 24.35 15.05 2.00
C GLU A 317 24.50 13.59 2.45
N ALA A 318 23.50 12.74 2.22
CA ALA A 318 23.59 11.30 2.44
C ALA A 318 24.76 10.71 1.65
N LYS A 319 24.90 11.06 0.37
CA LYS A 319 26.02 10.65 -0.47
C LYS A 319 27.36 11.17 0.05
N ARG A 320 27.45 12.46 0.42
CA ARG A 320 28.67 13.07 0.98
C ARG A 320 29.12 12.36 2.25
N LEU A 321 28.17 11.95 3.08
CA LEU A 321 28.40 11.30 4.37
C LEU A 321 28.47 9.76 4.29
N GLY A 322 28.30 9.17 3.10
CA GLY A 322 28.31 7.72 2.89
C GLY A 322 27.15 6.99 3.58
N LYS A 323 25.97 7.61 3.64
CA LYS A 323 24.75 7.08 4.24
C LYS A 323 23.89 6.39 3.19
N THR A 324 23.28 5.26 3.53
CA THR A 324 22.21 4.68 2.74
C THR A 324 20.92 5.43 3.04
N LEU A 325 20.32 6.06 2.03
CA LEU A 325 19.07 6.79 2.14
C LEU A 325 17.90 5.91 1.66
N ILE A 326 16.90 5.72 2.51
CA ILE A 326 15.64 5.07 2.15
C ILE A 326 14.52 6.08 2.36
N ALA A 327 13.88 6.48 1.27
CA ALA A 327 12.70 7.35 1.34
C ALA A 327 11.43 6.52 1.51
N PHE A 328 10.49 7.02 2.30
CA PHE A 328 9.15 6.47 2.38
C PHE A 328 8.11 7.58 2.48
N SER A 329 6.96 7.35 1.88
CA SER A 329 5.83 8.27 1.86
C SER A 329 4.54 7.49 1.63
N HIS A 330 3.40 8.16 1.63
CA HIS A 330 2.14 7.47 1.39
C HIS A 330 1.92 7.11 -0.10
N TYR A 331 2.18 8.03 -1.03
CA TYR A 331 1.78 7.89 -2.43
C TYR A 331 2.86 7.27 -3.31
N PRO A 332 2.51 6.54 -4.38
CA PRO A 332 3.49 6.07 -5.37
C PRO A 332 4.19 7.24 -6.08
N MET A 333 5.44 7.03 -6.50
CA MET A 333 6.19 7.95 -7.37
C MET A 333 6.27 7.49 -8.83
N VAL A 334 5.95 6.23 -9.11
CA VAL A 334 6.02 5.60 -10.43
C VAL A 334 4.66 4.95 -10.73
N ASP A 335 4.36 4.74 -12.01
CA ASP A 335 3.24 3.92 -12.46
C ASP A 335 3.18 2.58 -11.71
N PHE A 336 1.96 2.15 -11.37
CA PHE A 336 1.68 0.92 -10.60
C PHE A 336 0.79 -0.07 -11.37
N ASN A 337 0.69 0.08 -12.69
CA ASN A 337 -0.09 -0.81 -13.56
C ASN A 337 0.80 -1.53 -14.57
N ASP A 338 2.10 -1.67 -14.31
CA ASP A 338 3.07 -2.36 -15.18
C ASP A 338 3.08 -1.81 -16.62
N GLY A 339 2.89 -0.49 -16.77
CA GLY A 339 2.81 0.16 -18.07
C GLY A 339 1.55 -0.19 -18.87
N ALA A 340 0.50 -0.73 -18.23
CA ALA A 340 -0.79 -1.02 -18.84
C ALA A 340 -1.83 0.12 -18.68
N SER A 341 -1.43 1.25 -18.12
CA SER A 341 -2.33 2.37 -17.78
C SER A 341 -3.13 2.88 -18.96
N ASP A 342 -2.50 3.09 -20.12
CA ASP A 342 -3.19 3.54 -21.34
C ASP A 342 -4.21 2.49 -21.81
N GLU A 343 -3.84 1.21 -21.85
CA GLU A 343 -4.77 0.17 -22.28
C GLU A 343 -5.92 -0.05 -21.30
N ILE A 344 -5.69 0.12 -19.99
CA ILE A 344 -6.73 0.09 -18.96
C ILE A 344 -7.72 1.24 -19.20
N SER A 345 -7.21 2.46 -19.39
CA SER A 345 -8.03 3.64 -19.68
C SER A 345 -8.88 3.43 -20.94
N ASP A 346 -8.28 2.92 -22.01
CA ASP A 346 -8.99 2.65 -23.26
C ASP A 346 -10.07 1.55 -23.12
N LEU A 347 -9.87 0.56 -22.24
CA LEU A 347 -10.79 -0.57 -22.06
C LEU A 347 -11.93 -0.25 -21.08
N LEU A 348 -11.57 0.35 -19.94
CA LEU A 348 -12.44 0.49 -18.78
C LEU A 348 -12.93 1.94 -18.58
N GLY A 349 -12.25 2.91 -19.20
CA GLY A 349 -12.52 4.34 -19.08
C GLY A 349 -11.43 5.09 -18.30
N GLU A 350 -11.35 6.41 -18.51
CA GLU A 350 -10.29 7.28 -17.97
C GLU A 350 -10.22 7.32 -16.43
N ASP A 351 -11.32 7.00 -15.74
CA ASP A 351 -11.40 7.00 -14.27
C ASP A 351 -11.22 5.60 -13.64
N ALA A 352 -11.27 4.54 -14.46
CA ALA A 352 -11.31 3.17 -13.97
C ALA A 352 -10.02 2.79 -13.24
N SER A 353 -10.13 1.88 -12.26
CA SER A 353 -8.98 1.41 -11.48
C SER A 353 -8.20 2.53 -10.78
N GLN A 354 -8.88 3.64 -10.46
CA GLN A 354 -8.31 4.83 -9.83
C GLN A 354 -7.19 5.48 -10.67
N ALA A 355 -7.33 5.48 -12.00
CA ALA A 355 -6.31 5.98 -12.92
C ALA A 355 -5.89 7.45 -12.66
N TYR A 356 -6.78 8.30 -12.16
CA TYR A 356 -6.45 9.67 -11.76
C TYR A 356 -5.37 9.78 -10.66
N ARG A 357 -5.05 8.68 -9.96
CA ARG A 357 -4.00 8.59 -8.92
C ARG A 357 -2.63 8.17 -9.47
N ILE A 358 -2.55 7.79 -10.75
CA ILE A 358 -1.29 7.38 -11.37
C ILE A 358 -0.33 8.58 -11.40
N PRO A 359 0.89 8.45 -10.87
CA PRO A 359 1.89 9.52 -10.96
C PRO A 359 2.24 9.78 -12.42
N VAL A 360 2.25 11.04 -12.84
CA VAL A 360 2.78 11.39 -14.17
C VAL A 360 4.28 11.09 -14.19
N GLU A 361 4.81 10.66 -15.35
CA GLU A 361 6.24 10.28 -15.48
C GLU A 361 7.20 11.34 -14.94
N LYS A 362 6.83 12.63 -15.06
CA LYS A 362 7.62 13.75 -14.54
C LYS A 362 7.89 13.67 -13.02
N VAL A 363 7.00 13.05 -12.25
CA VAL A 363 7.23 12.78 -10.82
C VAL A 363 8.47 11.90 -10.67
N ALA A 364 8.49 10.73 -11.32
CA ALA A 364 9.59 9.79 -11.24
C ALA A 364 10.91 10.43 -11.69
N GLU A 365 10.89 11.18 -12.79
CA GLU A 365 12.06 11.91 -13.31
C GLU A 365 12.63 12.89 -12.28
N VAL A 366 11.78 13.73 -11.68
CA VAL A 366 12.20 14.77 -10.73
C VAL A 366 12.80 14.16 -9.47
N PHE A 367 12.20 13.10 -8.91
CA PHE A 367 12.70 12.49 -7.68
C PHE A 367 13.91 11.57 -7.90
N ALA A 368 14.01 10.91 -9.07
CA ALA A 368 15.23 10.22 -9.47
C ALA A 368 16.41 11.20 -9.59
N ASP A 369 16.20 12.33 -10.26
CA ASP A 369 17.24 13.36 -10.45
C ASP A 369 17.54 14.15 -9.16
N ALA A 370 16.60 14.22 -8.22
CA ALA A 370 16.86 14.68 -6.86
C ALA A 370 17.75 13.71 -6.05
N GLY A 371 18.00 12.50 -6.55
CA GLY A 371 18.90 11.52 -5.93
C GLY A 371 18.20 10.48 -5.06
N ILE A 372 16.88 10.35 -5.12
CA ILE A 372 16.17 9.23 -4.49
C ILE A 372 16.35 7.99 -5.36
N GLN A 373 16.94 6.95 -4.77
CA GLN A 373 17.17 5.67 -5.44
C GLN A 373 16.12 4.62 -5.07
N VAL A 374 15.63 4.66 -3.82
CA VAL A 374 14.60 3.76 -3.30
C VAL A 374 13.54 4.58 -2.59
N HIS A 375 12.31 4.39 -3.02
CA HIS A 375 11.11 4.93 -2.40
C HIS A 375 10.17 3.78 -2.00
N ILE A 376 9.65 3.80 -0.78
CA ILE A 376 8.69 2.82 -0.28
C ILE A 376 7.37 3.53 0.01
N GLY A 377 6.34 3.21 -0.77
CA GLY A 377 5.01 3.81 -0.73
C GLY A 377 3.90 2.84 -0.33
N GLY A 378 2.68 3.35 -0.19
CA GLY A 378 1.45 2.60 0.09
C GLY A 378 0.29 3.08 -0.77
N HIS A 379 -0.82 3.47 -0.14
CA HIS A 379 -1.98 4.16 -0.72
C HIS A 379 -2.87 3.31 -1.64
N MET A 380 -2.27 2.62 -2.62
CA MET A 380 -3.01 1.84 -3.61
C MET A 380 -3.43 0.45 -3.09
N HIS A 381 -2.90 0.05 -1.93
CA HIS A 381 -3.09 -1.28 -1.30
C HIS A 381 -2.55 -2.43 -2.16
N LEU A 382 -1.59 -2.16 -3.04
CA LEU A 382 -1.02 -3.12 -3.98
C LEU A 382 0.37 -3.59 -3.51
N ASN A 383 0.67 -4.85 -3.78
CA ASN A 383 2.04 -5.35 -3.77
C ASN A 383 2.64 -5.16 -5.16
N ASP A 384 3.53 -4.18 -5.32
CA ASP A 384 4.09 -3.85 -6.63
C ASP A 384 5.49 -3.22 -6.53
N THR A 385 6.24 -3.22 -7.64
CA THR A 385 7.50 -2.51 -7.82
C THR A 385 7.51 -1.78 -9.17
N GLY A 386 7.66 -0.46 -9.17
CA GLY A 386 7.92 0.34 -10.37
C GLY A 386 9.38 0.77 -10.46
N ILE A 387 9.98 0.73 -11.66
CA ILE A 387 11.35 1.18 -11.90
C ILE A 387 11.34 2.28 -12.96
N TYR A 388 12.03 3.39 -12.65
CA TYR A 388 12.22 4.48 -13.60
C TYR A 388 13.69 4.87 -13.69
N THR A 389 14.21 5.04 -14.90
CA THR A 389 15.56 5.60 -15.13
C THR A 389 15.44 6.89 -15.92
N SER A 390 15.91 7.99 -15.35
CA SER A 390 15.89 9.31 -15.99
C SER A 390 16.87 9.37 -17.17
N VAL A 391 16.71 10.39 -18.03
CA VAL A 391 17.65 10.69 -19.12
C VAL A 391 19.08 10.93 -18.62
N SER A 392 19.22 11.41 -17.37
CA SER A 392 20.50 11.61 -16.68
C SER A 392 21.14 10.31 -16.19
N GLY A 393 20.44 9.17 -16.30
CA GLY A 393 20.88 7.86 -15.85
C GLY A 393 20.62 7.58 -14.36
N ASN A 394 19.84 8.43 -13.67
CA ASN A 394 19.47 8.18 -12.27
C ASN A 394 18.28 7.23 -12.23
N THR A 395 18.35 6.19 -11.39
CA THR A 395 17.29 5.19 -11.29
C THR A 395 16.57 5.29 -9.94
N LEU A 396 15.24 5.31 -10.01
CA LEU A 396 14.32 5.26 -8.88
C LEU A 396 13.59 3.90 -8.89
N VAL A 397 13.70 3.15 -7.79
CA VAL A 397 12.88 1.97 -7.52
C VAL A 397 11.79 2.36 -6.53
N ASN A 398 10.54 2.35 -6.98
CA ASN A 398 9.35 2.61 -6.19
C ASN A 398 8.70 1.30 -5.77
N ILE A 399 8.70 1.00 -4.49
CA ILE A 399 8.14 -0.24 -3.93
C ILE A 399 6.81 0.09 -3.28
N GLN A 400 5.73 -0.58 -3.66
CA GLN A 400 4.41 -0.45 -3.05
C GLN A 400 4.20 -1.52 -1.99
N VAL A 401 3.95 -1.10 -0.76
CA VAL A 401 3.62 -1.97 0.37
C VAL A 401 2.12 -2.28 0.32
N PRO A 402 1.72 -3.56 0.21
CA PRO A 402 0.31 -3.91 0.28
C PRO A 402 -0.28 -3.59 1.65
N SER A 403 -1.58 -3.37 1.73
CA SER A 403 -2.26 -3.12 3.00
C SER A 403 -2.46 -4.40 3.80
N LEU A 404 -2.36 -4.31 5.13
CA LEU A 404 -2.77 -5.38 6.04
C LEU A 404 -4.29 -5.61 6.06
N ALA A 405 -5.06 -4.64 5.57
CA ALA A 405 -6.51 -4.60 5.57
C ALA A 405 -7.13 -5.05 4.22
N ALA A 406 -6.33 -5.43 3.24
CA ALA A 406 -6.80 -5.81 1.90
C ALA A 406 -6.12 -7.10 1.42
N TYR A 407 -6.69 -7.72 0.38
CA TYR A 407 -6.04 -8.85 -0.29
C TYR A 407 -4.86 -8.36 -1.14
N LYS A 408 -3.67 -8.97 -1.09
CA LYS A 408 -3.24 -10.03 -0.16
C LYS A 408 -2.53 -9.39 1.04
N PRO A 409 -2.94 -9.69 2.29
CA PRO A 409 -2.41 -8.99 3.45
C PRO A 409 -0.94 -9.33 3.65
N ALA A 410 -0.08 -8.32 3.61
CA ALA A 410 1.36 -8.50 3.76
C ALA A 410 2.04 -7.21 4.20
N TYR A 411 3.28 -7.32 4.68
CA TYR A 411 4.17 -6.19 4.92
C TYR A 411 5.53 -6.45 4.24
N LYS A 412 6.38 -5.43 4.10
CA LYS A 412 7.70 -5.57 3.46
C LYS A 412 8.84 -5.40 4.45
N ILE A 413 9.93 -6.12 4.22
CA ILE A 413 11.20 -5.95 4.94
C ILE A 413 12.25 -5.52 3.93
N ALA A 414 12.93 -4.41 4.20
CA ALA A 414 14.16 -4.04 3.50
C ALA A 414 15.35 -4.40 4.38
N SER A 415 16.24 -5.27 3.89
CA SER A 415 17.48 -5.66 4.54
C SER A 415 18.65 -4.97 3.84
N ILE A 416 19.22 -3.96 4.48
CA ILE A 416 20.38 -3.22 4.00
C ILE A 416 21.64 -4.03 4.29
N LYS A 417 22.31 -4.47 3.23
CA LYS A 417 23.50 -5.33 3.28
C LYS A 417 24.78 -4.49 3.03
N ALA A 418 25.91 -5.18 3.01
CA ALA A 418 27.16 -4.59 2.54
C ALA A 418 27.07 -4.21 1.05
N ASP A 419 28.06 -3.45 0.57
CA ASP A 419 28.26 -3.11 -0.84
C ASP A 419 27.11 -2.36 -1.54
N ASP A 420 26.26 -1.70 -0.76
CA ASP A 420 25.13 -0.88 -1.24
C ASP A 420 24.02 -1.74 -1.89
N MET A 421 23.82 -2.94 -1.34
CA MET A 421 22.74 -3.85 -1.70
C MET A 421 21.58 -3.77 -0.71
N ILE A 422 20.35 -3.74 -1.23
CA ILE A 422 19.12 -3.89 -0.43
C ILE A 422 18.40 -5.16 -0.88
N GLU A 423 18.11 -6.05 0.06
CA GLU A 423 17.23 -7.20 -0.16
C GLU A 423 15.83 -6.87 0.34
N VAL A 424 14.84 -6.96 -0.52
CA VAL A 424 13.43 -6.69 -0.21
C VAL A 424 12.68 -8.01 -0.17
N LYS A 425 11.89 -8.20 0.89
CA LYS A 425 11.04 -9.38 1.07
C LYS A 425 9.64 -8.97 1.48
N THR A 426 8.65 -9.47 0.76
CA THR A 426 7.23 -9.39 1.10
C THR A 426 6.86 -10.56 2.00
N VAL A 427 6.31 -10.26 3.18
CA VAL A 427 5.88 -11.23 4.18
C VAL A 427 4.36 -11.25 4.22
N VAL A 428 3.77 -12.32 3.69
CA VAL A 428 2.33 -12.55 3.69
C VAL A 428 1.85 -12.95 5.08
N LEU A 429 0.75 -12.36 5.52
CA LEU A 429 0.03 -12.74 6.73
C LEU A 429 -1.06 -13.77 6.39
N ASP A 430 -0.69 -15.04 6.33
CA ASP A 430 -1.65 -16.10 6.02
C ASP A 430 -2.60 -16.39 7.19
N SER A 431 -2.05 -16.46 8.41
CA SER A 431 -2.80 -16.75 9.63
C SER A 431 -2.66 -15.58 10.59
N VAL A 432 -3.79 -14.99 10.97
CA VAL A 432 -3.89 -13.93 11.97
C VAL A 432 -4.72 -14.50 13.12
N LEU A 433 -4.17 -14.46 14.34
CA LEU A 433 -4.90 -14.91 15.52
C LEU A 433 -6.16 -14.05 15.69
N ASP A 434 -7.28 -14.70 16.05
CA ASP A 434 -8.55 -14.02 16.34
C ASP A 434 -9.16 -13.21 15.17
N PHE A 435 -8.75 -13.44 13.92
CA PHE A 435 -9.38 -12.78 12.76
C PHE A 435 -10.90 -13.04 12.65
N ASP A 436 -11.38 -14.14 13.23
CA ASP A 436 -12.78 -14.57 13.23
C ASP A 436 -13.57 -14.03 14.44
N MET A 437 -12.98 -13.17 15.27
CA MET A 437 -13.53 -12.71 16.56
C MET A 437 -14.94 -12.13 16.45
N PHE A 438 -15.28 -11.55 15.29
CA PHE A 438 -16.53 -10.82 15.08
C PHE A 438 -17.56 -11.57 14.22
N PHE A 439 -17.32 -12.82 13.83
CA PHE A 439 -18.22 -13.55 12.92
C PHE A 439 -19.65 -13.70 13.46
N GLU A 440 -19.81 -13.96 14.76
CA GLU A 440 -21.15 -14.07 15.39
C GLU A 440 -21.91 -12.73 15.33
N LEU A 441 -21.21 -11.60 15.42
CA LEU A 441 -21.81 -10.27 15.30
C LEU A 441 -22.23 -9.99 13.84
N TYR A 442 -21.41 -10.40 12.87
CA TYR A 442 -21.77 -10.31 11.44
C TYR A 442 -22.95 -11.21 11.09
N GLU A 443 -23.08 -12.39 11.71
CA GLU A 443 -24.28 -13.22 11.55
C GLU A 443 -25.55 -12.52 12.05
N GLU A 444 -25.47 -11.75 13.15
CA GLU A 444 -26.63 -10.97 13.61
C GLU A 444 -27.04 -9.91 12.59
N GLU A 445 -26.07 -9.18 12.02
CA GLU A 445 -26.32 -8.24 10.92
C GLU A 445 -26.95 -8.95 9.72
N TYR A 446 -26.41 -10.10 9.31
CA TYR A 446 -26.93 -10.88 8.20
C TYR A 446 -28.40 -11.29 8.40
N ARG A 447 -28.72 -11.82 9.59
CA ARG A 447 -30.09 -12.21 9.97
C ARG A 447 -31.02 -11.00 9.98
N PHE A 448 -30.55 -9.86 10.48
CA PHE A 448 -31.29 -8.60 10.47
C PHE A 448 -31.62 -8.17 9.03
N LEU A 449 -30.60 -8.06 8.16
CA LEU A 449 -30.75 -7.65 6.77
C LEU A 449 -31.70 -8.57 5.99
N LYS A 450 -31.61 -9.90 6.22
CA LYS A 450 -32.57 -10.86 5.65
C LYS A 450 -33.98 -10.66 6.19
N GLY A 451 -34.15 -10.46 7.49
CA GLY A 451 -35.45 -10.27 8.13
C GLY A 451 -36.21 -9.05 7.61
N VAL A 452 -35.49 -8.01 7.17
CA VAL A 452 -36.07 -6.81 6.57
C VAL A 452 -36.10 -6.82 5.03
N ASN A 453 -35.69 -7.93 4.39
CA ASN A 453 -35.55 -8.06 2.93
C ASN A 453 -34.69 -6.94 2.31
N SER A 454 -33.55 -6.63 2.92
CA SER A 454 -32.62 -5.62 2.40
C SER A 454 -31.93 -6.09 1.12
N GLU A 455 -31.69 -5.17 0.18
CA GLU A 455 -30.82 -5.41 -0.99
C GLU A 455 -29.34 -5.50 -0.60
N ALA A 456 -28.97 -5.04 0.59
CA ALA A 456 -27.62 -5.09 1.14
C ALA A 456 -27.23 -6.45 1.76
N VAL A 457 -28.09 -7.47 1.66
CA VAL A 457 -27.76 -8.82 2.15
C VAL A 457 -26.58 -9.38 1.34
N TRP A 458 -25.46 -9.62 2.04
CA TRP A 458 -24.21 -10.12 1.46
C TRP A 458 -24.10 -11.65 1.46
N ASN A 459 -23.02 -12.24 0.96
CA ASN A 459 -22.86 -13.70 0.92
C ASN A 459 -22.33 -14.26 2.26
N GLU A 460 -23.17 -14.97 3.02
CA GLU A 460 -22.80 -15.56 4.33
C GLU A 460 -21.60 -16.53 4.29
N SER A 461 -21.22 -17.03 3.10
CA SER A 461 -20.11 -17.98 2.95
C SER A 461 -18.76 -17.40 3.37
N ILE A 462 -18.58 -16.07 3.36
CA ILE A 462 -17.35 -15.43 3.85
C ILE A 462 -17.06 -15.77 5.32
N LEU A 463 -18.08 -16.02 6.13
CA LEU A 463 -17.93 -16.40 7.55
C LEU A 463 -17.45 -17.85 7.74
N LYS A 464 -17.31 -18.61 6.65
CA LYS A 464 -16.74 -19.97 6.68
C LYS A 464 -15.23 -19.97 6.48
N SER A 465 -14.62 -18.80 6.27
CA SER A 465 -13.17 -18.67 6.08
C SER A 465 -12.40 -19.25 7.27
N VAL A 466 -11.41 -20.10 7.03
CA VAL A 466 -10.61 -20.73 8.10
C VAL A 466 -9.26 -20.07 8.34
N SER A 467 -8.93 -19.06 7.53
CA SER A 467 -7.70 -18.27 7.64
C SER A 467 -7.95 -16.83 7.21
N TYR A 468 -7.07 -15.91 7.64
CA TYR A 468 -7.14 -14.51 7.23
C TYR A 468 -6.89 -14.34 5.72
N LYS A 469 -6.00 -15.17 5.14
CA LYS A 469 -5.86 -15.24 3.68
C LYS A 469 -7.18 -15.56 3.00
N GLU A 470 -7.90 -16.59 3.44
CA GLU A 470 -9.18 -16.97 2.83
C GLU A 470 -10.23 -15.87 2.99
N TYR A 471 -10.28 -15.24 4.17
CA TYR A 471 -11.21 -14.16 4.47
C TYR A 471 -10.99 -12.92 3.59
N THR A 472 -9.74 -12.46 3.46
CA THR A 472 -9.38 -11.34 2.56
C THR A 472 -9.63 -11.68 1.09
N ASN A 473 -9.43 -12.94 0.70
CA ASN A 473 -9.72 -13.40 -0.66
C ASN A 473 -11.22 -13.38 -0.97
N TRP A 474 -12.06 -13.79 -0.01
CA TRP A 474 -13.52 -13.65 -0.08
C TRP A 474 -13.96 -12.19 -0.11
N HIS A 475 -13.33 -11.34 0.71
CA HIS A 475 -13.58 -9.89 0.70
C HIS A 475 -13.31 -9.29 -0.69
N LEU A 476 -12.15 -9.57 -1.31
CA LEU A 476 -11.86 -9.12 -2.67
C LEU A 476 -12.90 -9.65 -3.69
N LYS A 477 -13.34 -10.91 -3.56
CA LYS A 477 -14.35 -11.49 -4.46
C LYS A 477 -15.67 -10.72 -4.41
N GLU A 478 -16.13 -10.43 -3.19
CA GLU A 478 -17.35 -9.66 -2.98
C GLU A 478 -17.17 -8.20 -3.40
N LEU A 479 -16.00 -7.60 -3.17
CA LEU A 479 -15.67 -6.25 -3.61
C LEU A 479 -15.71 -6.13 -5.14
N VAL A 480 -15.16 -7.10 -5.87
CA VAL A 480 -15.27 -7.19 -7.33
C VAL A 480 -16.75 -7.27 -7.74
N ARG A 481 -17.51 -8.16 -7.09
CA ARG A 481 -18.92 -8.41 -7.42
C ARG A 481 -19.83 -7.21 -7.13
N LEU A 482 -19.62 -6.54 -6.00
CA LEU A 482 -20.50 -5.50 -5.45
C LEU A 482 -20.12 -4.11 -5.90
N ARG A 483 -18.85 -3.88 -6.26
CA ARG A 483 -18.34 -2.55 -6.55
C ARG A 483 -17.61 -2.48 -7.88
N PHE A 484 -16.47 -3.16 -8.04
CA PHE A 484 -15.60 -2.93 -9.20
C PHE A 484 -16.27 -3.26 -10.54
N LEU A 485 -17.10 -4.31 -10.61
CA LEU A 485 -17.87 -4.61 -11.83
C LEU A 485 -18.88 -3.53 -12.23
N TYR A 486 -19.31 -2.69 -11.28
CA TYR A 486 -20.24 -1.59 -11.52
C TYR A 486 -19.52 -0.26 -11.73
N ASP A 487 -18.45 -0.02 -10.95
CA ASP A 487 -17.70 1.24 -10.94
C ASP A 487 -16.64 1.30 -12.06
N ASP A 488 -15.85 0.23 -12.23
CA ASP A 488 -14.70 0.23 -13.15
C ASP A 488 -15.05 -0.30 -14.54
N TRP A 489 -16.07 -1.16 -14.68
CA TRP A 489 -16.33 -1.87 -15.93
C TRP A 489 -17.50 -1.27 -16.70
N PRO A 490 -17.31 -0.91 -17.99
CA PRO A 490 -18.44 -0.63 -18.87
C PRO A 490 -19.39 -1.83 -18.90
N LYS A 491 -20.68 -1.60 -18.61
CA LYS A 491 -21.67 -2.67 -18.42
C LYS A 491 -21.69 -3.70 -19.55
N ALA A 492 -21.57 -3.25 -20.80
CA ALA A 492 -21.57 -4.14 -21.96
C ALA A 492 -20.36 -5.10 -21.97
N ILE A 493 -19.19 -4.64 -21.53
CA ILE A 493 -17.97 -5.46 -21.42
C ILE A 493 -18.12 -6.45 -20.26
N ALA A 494 -18.56 -5.99 -19.09
CA ALA A 494 -18.81 -6.86 -17.94
C ALA A 494 -19.82 -7.98 -18.27
N ASP A 495 -20.93 -7.65 -18.94
CA ASP A 495 -21.94 -8.61 -19.37
C ASP A 495 -21.40 -9.59 -20.40
N PHE A 496 -20.59 -9.12 -21.36
CA PHE A 496 -19.93 -9.97 -22.35
C PHE A 496 -19.01 -11.00 -21.69
N PHE A 497 -18.12 -10.56 -20.80
CA PHE A 497 -17.19 -11.48 -20.12
C PHE A 497 -17.95 -12.50 -19.26
N ARG A 498 -18.91 -12.04 -18.44
CA ARG A 498 -19.69 -12.90 -17.54
C ARG A 498 -20.57 -13.92 -18.25
N SER A 499 -20.86 -13.72 -19.54
CA SER A 499 -21.68 -14.64 -20.34
C SER A 499 -20.88 -15.80 -20.94
N LEU A 500 -19.56 -15.81 -20.74
CA LEU A 500 -18.66 -16.80 -21.33
C LEU A 500 -17.92 -17.61 -20.26
N ASN A 501 -17.67 -18.88 -20.57
CA ASN A 501 -16.71 -19.71 -19.85
C ASN A 501 -15.36 -19.77 -20.59
N GLY A 502 -14.35 -20.33 -19.93
CA GLY A 502 -12.99 -20.43 -20.50
C GLY A 502 -12.92 -21.16 -21.83
N GLU A 503 -13.73 -22.22 -22.04
CA GLU A 503 -13.75 -22.96 -23.30
C GLU A 503 -14.23 -22.04 -24.42
N GLN A 504 -15.30 -21.28 -24.16
CA GLN A 504 -15.86 -20.35 -25.14
C GLN A 504 -14.88 -19.22 -25.45
N PHE A 505 -14.17 -18.67 -24.45
CA PHE A 505 -13.11 -17.68 -24.71
C PHE A 505 -12.03 -18.22 -25.65
N LEU A 506 -11.53 -19.44 -25.39
CA LEU A 506 -10.51 -20.07 -26.23
C LEU A 506 -11.02 -20.38 -27.64
N ILE A 507 -12.28 -20.77 -27.79
CA ILE A 507 -12.87 -20.98 -29.12
C ILE A 507 -12.96 -19.66 -29.88
N LEU A 508 -13.41 -18.59 -29.21
CA LEU A 508 -13.50 -17.25 -29.79
C LEU A 508 -12.14 -16.67 -30.19
N SER A 509 -11.04 -17.11 -29.54
CA SER A 509 -9.68 -16.69 -29.89
C SER A 509 -9.08 -17.42 -31.10
N LEU A 510 -9.73 -18.45 -31.65
CA LEU A 510 -9.19 -19.33 -32.70
C LEU A 510 -10.01 -19.32 -34.00
N THR A 511 -10.75 -18.25 -34.23
CA THR A 511 -11.74 -18.18 -35.30
C THR A 511 -11.13 -17.69 -36.61
N ASP A 512 -11.36 -18.44 -37.70
CA ASP A 512 -10.99 -18.04 -39.06
C ASP A 512 -12.01 -18.65 -40.06
N PRO A 513 -12.83 -17.82 -40.76
CA PRO A 513 -12.87 -16.35 -40.71
C PRO A 513 -13.38 -15.79 -39.37
N ILE A 514 -13.22 -14.49 -39.17
CA ILE A 514 -13.58 -13.77 -37.93
C ILE A 514 -15.10 -13.87 -37.66
N PHE A 515 -15.49 -14.12 -36.41
CA PHE A 515 -16.91 -14.14 -35.98
C PHE A 515 -17.60 -12.79 -36.23
N THR A 516 -18.80 -12.84 -36.79
CA THR A 516 -19.72 -11.70 -36.88
C THR A 516 -20.43 -11.43 -35.54
N LYS A 517 -21.02 -10.23 -35.39
CA LYS A 517 -21.85 -9.92 -34.21
C LYS A 517 -23.02 -10.89 -34.04
N ASP A 518 -23.67 -11.28 -35.14
CA ASP A 518 -24.81 -12.21 -35.09
C ASP A 518 -24.40 -13.61 -34.63
N GLU A 519 -23.22 -14.09 -35.06
CA GLU A 519 -22.66 -15.35 -34.59
C GLU A 519 -22.27 -15.29 -33.11
N LEU A 520 -21.66 -14.17 -32.67
CA LEU A 520 -21.37 -13.97 -31.26
C LEU A 520 -22.66 -13.97 -30.42
N MET A 521 -23.69 -13.24 -30.83
CA MET A 521 -24.98 -13.20 -30.13
C MET A 521 -25.62 -14.58 -30.00
N LYS A 522 -25.51 -15.42 -31.04
CA LYS A 522 -25.96 -16.82 -30.98
C LYS A 522 -25.18 -17.62 -29.94
N VAL A 523 -23.86 -17.48 -29.88
CA VAL A 523 -23.03 -18.14 -28.86
C VAL A 523 -23.42 -17.69 -27.44
N LEU A 524 -23.61 -16.38 -27.24
CA LEU A 524 -24.06 -15.83 -25.96
C LEU A 524 -25.46 -16.32 -25.55
N GLN A 525 -26.30 -16.70 -26.52
CA GLN A 525 -27.60 -17.33 -26.30
C GLN A 525 -27.52 -18.87 -26.17
N GLY A 526 -26.32 -19.45 -26.14
CA GLY A 526 -26.08 -20.88 -26.00
C GLY A 526 -26.15 -21.69 -27.30
N THR A 527 -26.21 -21.03 -28.46
CA THR A 527 -26.24 -21.69 -29.77
C THR A 527 -24.83 -21.88 -30.31
N THR A 528 -24.36 -23.13 -30.34
CA THR A 528 -22.96 -23.51 -30.68
C THR A 528 -22.88 -24.55 -31.81
N ASP A 529 -23.81 -24.53 -32.76
CA ASP A 529 -23.97 -25.53 -33.83
C ASP A 529 -23.40 -25.10 -35.19
N SER A 530 -22.97 -23.84 -35.31
CA SER A 530 -22.43 -23.30 -36.55
C SER A 530 -21.17 -24.05 -37.01
N THR A 531 -20.94 -24.12 -38.33
CA THR A 531 -19.71 -24.71 -38.89
C THR A 531 -18.48 -24.00 -38.37
N LEU A 532 -18.52 -22.67 -38.31
CA LEU A 532 -17.43 -21.84 -37.80
C LEU A 532 -17.07 -22.18 -36.35
N TRP A 533 -18.08 -22.34 -35.48
CA TRP A 533 -17.87 -22.75 -34.08
C TRP A 533 -17.23 -24.14 -33.99
N ARG A 534 -17.75 -25.11 -34.74
CA ARG A 534 -17.24 -26.50 -34.73
C ARG A 534 -15.79 -26.57 -35.21
N ASP A 535 -15.42 -25.77 -36.20
CA ASP A 535 -14.05 -25.75 -36.72
C ASP A 535 -13.09 -25.04 -35.75
N ALA A 536 -13.50 -23.92 -35.15
CA ALA A 536 -12.73 -23.25 -34.10
C ALA A 536 -12.55 -24.13 -32.86
N ARG A 537 -13.59 -24.86 -32.44
CA ARG A 537 -13.53 -25.85 -31.36
C ARG A 537 -12.50 -26.95 -31.63
N LYS A 538 -12.46 -27.51 -32.83
CA LYS A 538 -11.43 -28.51 -33.20
C LYS A 538 -10.03 -27.94 -33.13
N LYS A 539 -9.83 -26.67 -33.50
CA LYS A 539 -8.54 -25.99 -33.34
C LYS A 539 -8.18 -25.84 -31.87
N ALA A 540 -9.13 -25.45 -31.01
CA ALA A 540 -8.95 -25.36 -29.57
C ALA A 540 -8.56 -26.71 -28.95
N GLU A 541 -9.29 -27.79 -29.27
CA GLU A 541 -9.00 -29.16 -28.82
C GLU A 541 -7.59 -29.62 -29.24
N SER A 542 -7.20 -29.32 -30.48
CA SER A 542 -5.85 -29.61 -30.99
C SER A 542 -4.77 -28.82 -30.25
N LEU A 543 -5.00 -27.52 -30.01
CA LEU A 543 -4.06 -26.67 -29.29
C LEU A 543 -3.90 -27.09 -27.83
N CYS A 544 -5.01 -27.42 -27.14
CA CYS A 544 -4.99 -27.97 -25.79
C CYS A 544 -4.15 -29.26 -25.75
N SER A 545 -4.41 -30.18 -26.68
CA SER A 545 -3.66 -31.44 -26.78
C SER A 545 -2.15 -31.21 -26.99
N GLN A 546 -1.77 -30.24 -27.83
CA GLN A 546 -0.36 -29.88 -28.08
C GLN A 546 0.34 -29.29 -26.85
N LYS A 547 -0.39 -28.49 -26.05
CA LYS A 547 0.12 -27.84 -24.84
C LYS A 547 -0.04 -28.71 -23.58
N GLY A 548 -0.57 -29.93 -23.71
CA GLY A 548 -0.80 -30.85 -22.60
C GLY A 548 -1.87 -30.37 -21.61
N LEU A 549 -2.89 -29.67 -22.11
CA LEU A 549 -4.04 -29.20 -21.35
C LEU A 549 -5.32 -29.91 -21.82
N ASP A 550 -6.32 -29.98 -20.96
CA ASP A 550 -7.66 -30.50 -21.29
C ASP A 550 -8.63 -29.34 -21.48
N ILE A 551 -9.34 -29.33 -22.62
CA ILE A 551 -10.35 -28.31 -22.91
C ILE A 551 -11.51 -28.34 -21.91
N GLU A 552 -11.79 -29.48 -21.28
CA GLU A 552 -12.83 -29.59 -20.24
C GLU A 552 -12.46 -28.81 -18.97
N ASN A 553 -11.16 -28.62 -18.69
CA ASN A 553 -10.73 -27.79 -17.55
C ASN A 553 -11.07 -26.32 -17.75
N PHE A 554 -11.13 -25.83 -19.00
CA PHE A 554 -11.52 -24.46 -19.31
C PHE A 554 -12.99 -24.18 -18.99
N LYS A 555 -13.84 -25.21 -18.85
CA LYS A 555 -15.24 -25.04 -18.41
C LYS A 555 -15.37 -24.77 -16.91
N GLN A 556 -14.29 -24.94 -16.14
CA GLN A 556 -14.28 -24.76 -14.67
C GLN A 556 -14.10 -23.29 -14.23
N TRP A 557 -14.09 -22.34 -15.17
CA TRP A 557 -14.20 -20.91 -14.88
C TRP A 557 -15.12 -20.21 -15.86
N GLY A 558 -15.75 -19.14 -15.35
CA GLY A 558 -16.42 -18.11 -16.13
C GLY A 558 -15.58 -16.84 -16.26
N GLY A 559 -16.08 -15.88 -17.04
CA GLY A 559 -15.47 -14.55 -17.11
C GLY A 559 -15.47 -13.80 -15.78
N PHE A 560 -16.37 -14.11 -14.83
CA PHE A 560 -16.26 -13.56 -13.48
C PHE A 560 -14.97 -14.00 -12.78
N ASP A 561 -14.61 -15.28 -12.89
CA ASP A 561 -13.37 -15.80 -12.29
C ASP A 561 -12.15 -15.15 -12.95
N LEU A 562 -12.17 -14.97 -14.29
CA LEU A 562 -11.11 -14.26 -15.02
C LEU A 562 -10.94 -12.81 -14.55
N ILE A 563 -12.04 -12.06 -14.36
CA ILE A 563 -12.01 -10.69 -13.86
C ILE A 563 -11.53 -10.65 -12.41
N TYR A 564 -12.00 -11.58 -11.58
CA TYR A 564 -11.59 -11.67 -10.19
C TYR A 564 -10.10 -12.00 -10.05
N ASP A 565 -9.58 -12.94 -10.84
CA ASP A 565 -8.16 -13.28 -10.88
C ASP A 565 -7.30 -12.14 -11.45
N PHE A 566 -7.84 -11.31 -12.35
CA PHE A 566 -7.21 -10.04 -12.76
C PHE A 566 -7.05 -9.07 -11.56
N TYR A 567 -8.10 -8.88 -10.75
CA TYR A 567 -7.98 -8.04 -9.56
C TYR A 567 -7.07 -8.66 -8.49
N ARG A 568 -7.01 -9.99 -8.36
CA ARG A 568 -6.03 -10.65 -7.48
C ARG A 568 -4.61 -10.34 -7.92
N LEU A 569 -4.32 -10.45 -9.22
CA LEU A 569 -3.01 -10.15 -9.79
C LEU A 569 -2.66 -8.67 -9.58
N ARG A 570 -3.58 -7.75 -9.91
CA ARG A 570 -3.39 -6.33 -9.68
C ARG A 570 -3.07 -6.01 -8.21
N SER A 571 -3.74 -6.67 -7.27
CA SER A 571 -3.53 -6.42 -5.83
C SER A 571 -2.26 -7.03 -5.26
N ALA A 572 -1.83 -8.21 -5.75
CA ALA A 572 -0.80 -9.00 -5.08
C ALA A 572 0.41 -9.36 -5.96
N ASP A 573 0.45 -8.90 -7.22
CA ASP A 573 1.44 -9.31 -8.23
C ASP A 573 1.54 -10.86 -8.26
N LYS A 574 2.74 -11.42 -8.41
CA LYS A 574 3.02 -12.85 -8.50
C LYS A 574 2.63 -13.62 -7.24
N LEU A 575 2.35 -12.97 -6.10
CA LEU A 575 1.77 -13.68 -4.94
C LEU A 575 0.37 -14.23 -5.24
N ALA A 576 -0.35 -13.63 -6.18
CA ALA A 576 -1.68 -14.09 -6.59
C ALA A 576 -1.62 -15.44 -7.31
N LEU A 577 -0.52 -15.77 -7.99
CA LEU A 577 -0.41 -16.97 -8.82
C LEU A 577 -0.67 -18.26 -8.03
N GLN A 578 -0.28 -18.29 -6.75
CA GLN A 578 -0.56 -19.43 -5.86
C GLN A 578 -2.07 -19.60 -5.62
N ASP A 579 -2.81 -18.50 -5.50
CA ASP A 579 -4.24 -18.51 -5.21
C ASP A 579 -5.11 -18.63 -6.48
N ILE A 580 -4.56 -18.27 -7.65
CA ILE A 580 -5.13 -18.54 -8.99
C ILE A 580 -4.92 -20.01 -9.38
N GLY A 581 -3.75 -20.55 -9.07
CA GLY A 581 -3.35 -21.93 -9.35
C GLY A 581 -2.66 -22.12 -10.71
N GLU A 582 -1.59 -22.90 -10.73
CA GLU A 582 -0.73 -23.11 -11.92
C GLU A 582 -1.52 -23.57 -13.16
N ASP A 583 -2.46 -24.50 -12.99
CA ASP A 583 -3.29 -24.99 -14.09
C ASP A 583 -4.18 -23.90 -14.68
N ARG A 584 -4.69 -22.97 -13.86
CA ARG A 584 -5.52 -21.85 -14.32
C ARG A 584 -4.68 -20.81 -15.03
N VAL A 585 -3.49 -20.49 -14.51
CA VAL A 585 -2.52 -19.57 -15.14
C VAL A 585 -2.13 -20.08 -16.53
N ARG A 586 -1.79 -21.38 -16.67
CA ARG A 586 -1.46 -21.96 -17.98
C ARG A 586 -2.59 -21.88 -18.99
N GLN A 587 -3.84 -21.95 -18.53
CA GLN A 587 -5.03 -21.77 -19.39
C GLN A 587 -5.15 -20.31 -19.85
N TYR A 588 -4.91 -19.34 -18.96
CA TYR A 588 -4.89 -17.91 -19.31
C TYR A 588 -3.77 -17.58 -20.28
N GLU A 589 -2.54 -18.04 -20.01
CA GLU A 589 -1.41 -17.86 -20.92
C GLU A 589 -1.71 -18.40 -22.32
N MET A 590 -2.27 -19.61 -22.42
CA MET A 590 -2.66 -20.20 -23.70
C MET A 590 -3.76 -19.40 -24.41
N LEU A 591 -4.77 -18.91 -23.69
CA LEU A 591 -5.80 -18.03 -24.25
C LEU A 591 -5.17 -16.73 -24.79
N PHE A 592 -4.32 -16.08 -24.02
CA PHE A 592 -3.71 -14.81 -24.39
C PHE A 592 -2.72 -14.96 -25.54
N GLU A 593 -1.90 -16.03 -25.55
CA GLU A 593 -1.05 -16.41 -26.69
C GLU A 593 -1.89 -16.62 -27.96
N SER A 594 -3.05 -17.27 -27.85
CA SER A 594 -3.95 -17.45 -29.00
C SER A 594 -4.48 -16.13 -29.53
N LEU A 595 -4.86 -15.20 -28.65
CA LEU A 595 -5.37 -13.89 -29.06
C LEU A 595 -4.28 -13.08 -29.76
N GLU A 596 -3.04 -13.08 -29.26
CA GLU A 596 -1.93 -12.37 -29.89
C GLU A 596 -1.56 -12.90 -31.28
N ASN A 597 -1.72 -14.20 -31.50
CA ASN A 597 -1.38 -14.85 -32.76
C ASN A 597 -2.53 -14.86 -33.77
N THR A 598 -3.66 -14.22 -33.46
CA THR A 598 -4.83 -14.15 -34.34
C THR A 598 -5.21 -12.72 -34.67
N THR A 599 -5.90 -12.53 -35.80
CA THR A 599 -6.40 -11.21 -36.19
C THR A 599 -7.46 -10.75 -35.20
N GLN A 600 -7.27 -9.56 -34.62
CA GLN A 600 -8.21 -8.96 -33.68
C GLN A 600 -9.61 -8.87 -34.29
N ASN A 601 -10.60 -9.44 -33.61
CA ASN A 601 -11.99 -9.34 -34.03
C ASN A 601 -12.55 -7.94 -33.73
N GLN A 602 -12.82 -7.18 -34.79
CA GLN A 602 -13.37 -5.81 -34.68
C GLN A 602 -14.79 -5.76 -34.10
N ASN A 603 -15.49 -6.89 -33.99
CA ASN A 603 -16.81 -6.96 -33.39
C ASN A 603 -16.80 -7.04 -31.86
N PHE A 604 -15.66 -7.42 -31.26
CA PHE A 604 -15.42 -7.49 -29.81
C PHE A 604 -13.92 -7.34 -29.49
N PRO A 605 -13.31 -6.18 -29.80
CA PRO A 605 -11.88 -5.94 -29.62
C PRO A 605 -11.41 -6.03 -28.16
N GLU A 606 -12.34 -5.91 -27.20
CA GLU A 606 -12.11 -5.83 -25.77
C GLU A 606 -11.40 -7.07 -25.21
N LEU A 607 -11.65 -8.26 -25.80
CA LEU A 607 -10.99 -9.50 -25.39
C LEU A 607 -9.47 -9.46 -25.64
N TRP A 608 -9.04 -8.93 -26.79
CA TRP A 608 -7.62 -8.76 -27.11
C TRP A 608 -6.96 -7.71 -26.22
N GLN A 609 -7.69 -6.63 -25.94
CA GLN A 609 -7.19 -5.56 -25.09
C GLN A 609 -7.01 -6.02 -23.64
N PHE A 610 -8.02 -6.72 -23.09
CA PHE A 610 -7.92 -7.31 -21.76
C PHE A 610 -6.75 -8.30 -21.66
N ALA A 611 -6.55 -9.14 -22.68
CA ALA A 611 -5.41 -10.06 -22.72
C ALA A 611 -4.05 -9.32 -22.67
N ARG A 612 -3.91 -8.19 -23.39
CA ARG A 612 -2.69 -7.36 -23.34
C ARG A 612 -2.44 -6.81 -21.94
N ILE A 613 -3.48 -6.27 -21.29
CA ILE A 613 -3.39 -5.72 -19.93
C ILE A 613 -2.98 -6.83 -18.95
N PHE A 614 -3.69 -7.96 -18.95
CA PHE A 614 -3.41 -9.07 -18.04
C PHE A 614 -1.98 -9.59 -18.22
N LYS A 615 -1.50 -9.72 -19.46
CA LYS A 615 -0.12 -10.15 -19.73
C LYS A 615 0.94 -9.17 -19.23
N LYS A 616 0.70 -7.86 -19.32
CA LYS A 616 1.61 -6.85 -18.74
C LYS A 616 1.74 -7.05 -17.23
N GLN A 617 0.61 -7.20 -16.53
CA GLN A 617 0.60 -7.48 -15.09
C GLN A 617 1.26 -8.82 -14.71
N LEU A 618 1.12 -9.86 -15.53
CA LEU A 618 1.84 -11.13 -15.29
C LEU A 618 3.36 -10.98 -15.40
N SER A 619 3.80 -9.97 -16.14
CA SER A 619 5.20 -9.71 -16.48
C SER A 619 5.78 -8.51 -15.73
N GLY A 620 5.09 -8.02 -14.69
CA GLY A 620 5.54 -6.93 -13.83
C GLY A 620 6.89 -7.20 -13.18
N GLU A 621 7.49 -6.13 -12.65
CA GLU A 621 8.79 -6.21 -11.99
C GLU A 621 8.74 -7.10 -10.72
N PRO A 622 9.88 -7.54 -10.18
CA PRO A 622 9.88 -8.34 -8.97
C PRO A 622 9.27 -7.58 -7.77
N ALA A 623 8.18 -8.11 -7.19
CA ALA A 623 7.54 -7.54 -5.99
C ALA A 623 7.63 -8.45 -4.73
N ASN A 624 8.10 -9.70 -4.86
CA ASN A 624 8.03 -10.70 -3.78
C ASN A 624 9.33 -10.79 -2.96
N GLU A 625 10.38 -11.34 -3.55
CA GLU A 625 11.72 -11.38 -2.97
C GLU A 625 12.71 -10.98 -4.07
N PHE A 626 13.46 -9.92 -3.84
CA PHE A 626 14.36 -9.35 -4.83
C PHE A 626 15.47 -8.52 -4.19
N THR A 627 16.49 -8.20 -4.98
CA THR A 627 17.60 -7.35 -4.56
C THR A 627 17.68 -6.10 -5.42
N ILE A 628 18.09 -4.99 -4.81
CA ILE A 628 18.39 -3.72 -5.45
C ILE A 628 19.88 -3.44 -5.25
N ASP A 629 20.61 -3.28 -6.35
CA ASP A 629 21.97 -2.74 -6.35
C ASP A 629 21.89 -1.21 -6.48
N LEU A 630 22.24 -0.48 -5.42
CA LEU A 630 22.16 0.98 -5.42
C LEU A 630 23.26 1.64 -6.28
N LYS A 631 24.32 0.93 -6.68
CA LYS A 631 25.35 1.48 -7.58
C LYS A 631 24.90 1.40 -9.03
N GLU A 632 24.31 0.26 -9.41
CA GLU A 632 23.87 0.02 -10.78
C GLU A 632 22.41 0.45 -11.03
N GLY A 633 21.62 0.65 -9.98
CA GLY A 633 20.17 0.86 -10.09
C GLY A 633 19.43 -0.40 -10.52
N LYS A 634 20.03 -1.58 -10.35
CA LYS A 634 19.53 -2.83 -10.90
C LYS A 634 18.67 -3.58 -9.89
N VAL A 635 17.48 -4.01 -10.32
CA VAL A 635 16.61 -4.93 -9.59
C VAL A 635 16.79 -6.35 -10.12
N THR A 636 16.88 -7.34 -9.24
CA THR A 636 17.02 -8.76 -9.61
C THR A 636 16.12 -9.62 -8.73
N PRO A 637 15.25 -10.48 -9.31
CA PRO A 637 14.43 -11.41 -8.53
C PRO A 637 15.32 -12.44 -7.82
N LYS A 638 14.89 -12.91 -6.65
CA LYS A 638 15.62 -13.89 -5.85
C LYS A 638 14.97 -15.27 -5.85
#